data_AF-A0A521I3G7-F1
#
_entry.id   AF-A0A521I3G7-F1
#
_cell.length_a   1.000
_cell.length_b   1.000
_cell.length_c   1.000
_cell.angle_alpha   90.00
_cell.angle_beta   90.00
_cell.angle_gamma   90.00
#
_symmetry.space_group_name_H-M   'P 1'
#
loop_
_entity.id
_entity.type
_entity.pdbx_description
1 polymer ?
#
loop_
_entity_poly.entity_id
_entity_poly.type
_entity_poly.pdbx_seq_one_letter_code
_entity_poly.pdbx_strand_id
1 'polypeptide(L)'
;DNWGRDTFIALPGILLASGLFDEARAVLLGFARHQCTDRSKPEWGRIPNRYRNDTDVIYNTADGTLWFIREVWEYLQYSRDMTILDELDPVLDLAFKADLSLRTDSPGFLLHADADTWMDARISGNEPWSPRGDRANDIQALWYTALRIGSKIAALRGRPEQARERAEAADRVRESFNRYFWCTERSALADHLPPGDQGEWLRDFSVRPNQLFTLSVPSILGTDDALVDPSRAAQMLENVDRELVSPFGLFSLCPDDPLFHPKHENPEWHHKDAAYHNGTIWVWNSGPYVSAACASGDPARSGLLPPKAAALLRNEARMTVASGTLGTLSENIHAECDESGEPVLSGTWSQAWSVSEFARNVYQDVIGFHPRLAEDSILLAPHLPADSDFWSADLRFGPDWKLSVRLERVLDTAAGQAGIRCVARWTTDNPAGPVPPLALNGVRIVPDTELELFFPVSGVLQSPAKNTGRIWCTDPFPKRELEPEWCGSVRRKDFLERLILSNRMNIPNGGPQAASLEWFFDSDWFRKKYNTRLGLGALYSRDMTVFRLWAPTARSVSLVLYPDGNDAPPSAVVPMTAGSLRTGDPGVWELVMQGDLHGTYYRFRVQAHGIVRDTADPAAKTCGVNGKRSMVCDFSRTDPEGWNTVRPPEVSSANDVVAYEVHVADLTSSPAWNGPSALRRTYAGACHPGTTHRGVPTGFDHIRSLGVTHVQLLPIFDYQSVDESRIHDPSYAAQVRGGLFNWGYDPENYNAPEGSYASNPSDGTVRVRELKNLIASCAREGIGVIMDVVYNHVPAAQNNALGVAVPGYYFRVDSYSGAGDDTASERDMFRHYMIDSLVWWLTEYKLSGFRFDLMGLHDVETMNSVLSALRAVKNDVLVYGEGWDMYRGGKMIGASMIEARKMPGIGFFNDAFRCGIKGSVFKEHEGGFIHDGSHRESVKFGLVGTVYHSQVHGHEVDGTANPNPWGDRTAQTVNYTEIHDNSTLFDKLVLVEPDRDDAYYTRLQKTAIGLVLFAQGMPILHAGMEFMRTKEIPSDVLESVPDLYDLYRTKDGTRAFSHNTYNLCDRINALDWNRCADKQDLVEFVRALIAIRKAHPLFRLRTAAEVTTSLTFIEAIPGGDHQPGGGHQPDSGRPHAVPPAHSQMSPLIWRIDSGLTVDTWQSVCLMVNPSVKAVSVKLPECVNGGSWHLVSDGDAVYADLPAVSGPDARLEPKALYLYADF
;
A
#
# COMPACT_ATOMS: atom_id res chain seq x y z
N ASP A 1 -1.77 16.99 -45.90
CA ASP A 1 -1.88 16.44 -44.53
C ASP A 1 -1.94 17.66 -43.62
N ASN A 2 -3.11 17.97 -43.06
CA ASN A 2 -3.33 19.20 -42.30
C ASN A 2 -3.61 18.81 -40.85
N TRP A 3 -2.85 19.36 -39.91
CA TRP A 3 -2.95 19.07 -38.47
C TRP A 3 -3.56 20.25 -37.73
N GLY A 4 -4.75 20.08 -37.15
CA GLY A 4 -5.61 21.13 -36.61
C GLY A 4 -4.99 21.88 -35.43
N ARG A 5 -4.87 21.21 -34.29
CA ARG A 5 -4.30 21.80 -33.05
C ARG A 5 -3.00 22.54 -33.34
N ASP A 6 -2.09 21.86 -34.04
CA ASP A 6 -0.75 22.35 -34.37
C ASP A 6 -0.81 23.61 -35.25
N THR A 7 -1.72 23.62 -36.24
CA THR A 7 -1.96 24.78 -37.10
C THR A 7 -2.54 25.95 -36.31
N PHE A 8 -3.45 25.70 -35.39
CA PHE A 8 -4.08 26.75 -34.58
C PHE A 8 -3.08 27.40 -33.61
N ILE A 9 -2.20 26.62 -32.98
CA ILE A 9 -1.09 27.16 -32.17
C ILE A 9 -0.13 27.98 -33.05
N ALA A 10 0.10 27.56 -34.29
CA ALA A 10 1.00 28.27 -35.22
C ALA A 10 0.39 29.51 -35.90
N LEU A 11 -0.94 29.67 -35.87
CA LEU A 11 -1.64 30.69 -36.66
C LEU A 11 -1.29 32.14 -36.23
N PRO A 12 -1.23 32.48 -34.92
CA PRO A 12 -0.94 33.86 -34.49
C PRO A 12 0.39 34.41 -34.98
N GLY A 13 1.48 33.66 -34.80
CA GLY A 13 2.82 34.13 -35.13
C GLY A 13 3.13 34.05 -36.61
N ILE A 14 2.65 32.99 -37.29
CA ILE A 14 2.96 32.80 -38.71
C ILE A 14 2.08 33.66 -39.61
N LEU A 15 0.76 33.68 -39.37
CA LEU A 15 -0.18 34.34 -40.26
C LEU A 15 -0.61 35.72 -39.75
N LEU A 16 -1.06 35.84 -38.50
CA LEU A 16 -1.62 37.12 -38.02
C LEU A 16 -0.55 38.20 -37.81
N ALA A 17 0.54 37.89 -37.11
CA ALA A 17 1.64 38.83 -36.88
C ALA A 17 2.31 39.27 -38.20
N SER A 18 2.35 38.39 -39.19
CA SER A 18 2.87 38.67 -40.54
C SER A 18 1.90 39.46 -41.42
N GLY A 19 0.63 39.58 -41.04
CA GLY A 19 -0.42 40.26 -41.82
C GLY A 19 -1.01 39.43 -42.97
N LEU A 20 -0.89 38.10 -42.92
CA LEU A 20 -1.42 37.15 -43.91
C LEU A 20 -2.86 36.75 -43.54
N PHE A 21 -3.77 37.74 -43.54
CA PHE A 21 -5.14 37.56 -43.05
C PHE A 21 -5.99 36.69 -43.98
N ASP A 22 -5.81 36.80 -45.30
CA ASP A 22 -6.54 35.97 -46.26
C ASP A 22 -6.18 34.48 -46.11
N GLU A 23 -4.91 34.17 -45.87
CA GLU A 23 -4.44 32.83 -45.58
C GLU A 23 -4.98 32.33 -44.24
N ALA A 24 -4.99 33.17 -43.19
CA ALA A 24 -5.59 32.82 -41.90
C ALA A 24 -7.08 32.49 -42.04
N ARG A 25 -7.82 33.30 -42.80
CA ARG A 25 -9.23 33.07 -43.15
C ARG A 25 -9.41 31.74 -43.85
N ALA A 26 -8.58 31.44 -44.85
CA ALA A 26 -8.64 30.21 -45.62
C ALA A 26 -8.36 28.97 -44.75
N VAL A 27 -7.40 29.05 -43.82
CA VAL A 27 -7.10 27.99 -42.86
C VAL A 27 -8.29 27.72 -41.94
N LEU A 28 -8.85 28.76 -41.31
CA LEU A 28 -9.99 28.63 -40.41
C LEU A 28 -11.21 28.01 -41.11
N LEU A 29 -11.57 28.52 -42.28
CA LEU A 29 -12.67 27.95 -43.08
C LEU A 29 -12.36 26.55 -43.62
N GLY A 30 -11.09 26.25 -43.88
CA GLY A 30 -10.60 24.93 -44.27
C GLY A 30 -10.97 23.87 -43.23
N PHE A 31 -10.58 24.09 -41.98
CA PHE A 31 -10.89 23.19 -40.88
C PHE A 31 -12.39 23.17 -40.52
N ALA A 32 -13.05 24.32 -40.57
CA ALA A 32 -14.48 24.44 -40.26
C ALA A 32 -15.37 23.55 -41.16
N ARG A 33 -15.02 23.42 -42.45
CA ARG A 33 -15.74 22.56 -43.41
C ARG A 33 -15.73 21.08 -43.04
N HIS A 34 -14.78 20.64 -42.23
CA HIS A 34 -14.62 19.26 -41.78
C HIS A 34 -15.08 19.06 -40.33
N GLN A 35 -15.90 19.95 -39.74
CA GLN A 35 -16.47 19.71 -38.42
C GLN A 35 -17.30 18.42 -38.39
N CYS A 36 -17.20 17.63 -37.32
CA CYS A 36 -18.00 16.42 -37.18
C CYS A 36 -19.47 16.76 -36.88
N THR A 37 -20.34 16.65 -37.89
CA THR A 37 -21.78 16.97 -37.76
C THR A 37 -22.65 15.77 -37.40
N ASP A 38 -22.09 14.56 -37.41
CA ASP A 38 -22.78 13.32 -37.07
C ASP A 38 -22.96 13.18 -35.56
N ARG A 39 -24.19 13.37 -35.09
CA ARG A 39 -24.56 13.30 -33.66
C ARG A 39 -24.38 11.90 -33.05
N SER A 40 -24.29 10.85 -33.87
CA SER A 40 -24.07 9.49 -33.37
C SER A 40 -22.63 9.23 -32.94
N LYS A 41 -21.70 10.08 -33.38
CA LYS A 41 -20.27 9.93 -33.10
C LYS A 41 -19.88 10.63 -31.79
N PRO A 42 -18.97 10.05 -30.99
CA PRO A 42 -18.49 10.69 -29.77
C PRO A 42 -17.78 12.02 -30.03
N GLU A 43 -17.34 12.28 -31.26
CA GLU A 43 -16.64 13.51 -31.67
C GLU A 43 -17.59 14.58 -32.24
N TRP A 44 -18.91 14.41 -32.14
CA TRP A 44 -19.90 15.39 -32.62
C TRP A 44 -19.59 16.82 -32.15
N GLY A 45 -19.58 17.77 -33.07
CA GLY A 45 -19.23 19.18 -32.84
C GLY A 45 -17.72 19.49 -32.83
N ARG A 46 -16.83 18.48 -32.80
CA ARG A 46 -15.38 18.72 -32.83
C ARG A 46 -14.88 19.16 -34.22
N ILE A 47 -13.89 20.06 -34.21
CA ILE A 47 -13.02 20.38 -35.34
C ILE A 47 -11.92 19.31 -35.42
N PRO A 48 -11.53 18.85 -36.63
CA PRO A 48 -10.60 17.73 -36.75
C PRO A 48 -9.19 18.12 -36.31
N ASN A 49 -8.54 17.17 -35.63
CA ASN A 49 -7.12 17.23 -35.33
C ASN A 49 -6.27 16.93 -36.57
N ARG A 50 -6.76 16.14 -37.52
CA ARG A 50 -6.10 15.95 -38.81
C ARG A 50 -7.09 15.75 -39.94
N TYR A 51 -6.84 16.34 -41.10
CA TYR A 51 -7.54 15.95 -42.33
C TYR A 51 -6.59 15.93 -43.54
N ARG A 52 -6.79 14.96 -44.43
CA ARG A 52 -6.09 14.89 -45.74
C ARG A 52 -7.03 15.15 -46.91
N ASN A 53 -8.26 14.71 -46.78
CA ASN A 53 -9.37 14.86 -47.73
C ASN A 53 -10.69 14.55 -46.99
N ASP A 54 -11.82 14.55 -47.70
CA ASP A 54 -13.16 14.36 -47.11
C ASP A 54 -13.38 13.01 -46.42
N THR A 55 -12.54 11.99 -46.67
CA THR A 55 -12.71 10.63 -46.13
C THR A 55 -11.65 10.22 -45.12
N ASP A 56 -10.54 10.95 -45.00
CA ASP A 56 -9.46 10.75 -44.03
C ASP A 56 -9.40 11.95 -43.08
N VAL A 57 -10.20 11.87 -42.02
CA VAL A 57 -10.38 12.90 -41.00
C VAL A 57 -10.31 12.27 -39.59
N ILE A 58 -9.51 12.85 -38.70
CA ILE A 58 -9.25 12.37 -37.33
C ILE A 58 -9.60 13.49 -36.33
N TYR A 59 -10.31 13.15 -35.25
CA TYR A 59 -10.82 14.08 -34.22
C TYR A 59 -10.32 13.75 -32.80
N ASN A 60 -9.14 13.13 -32.69
CA ASN A 60 -8.55 12.57 -31.47
C ASN A 60 -7.94 13.64 -30.52
N THR A 61 -8.60 14.78 -30.36
CA THR A 61 -8.12 15.90 -29.56
C THR A 61 -9.31 16.68 -28.99
N ALA A 62 -9.23 17.07 -27.72
CA ALA A 62 -10.22 17.92 -27.05
C ALA A 62 -9.84 19.40 -27.17
N ASP A 63 -8.56 19.73 -27.05
CA ASP A 63 -8.02 21.09 -27.13
C ASP A 63 -8.11 21.73 -28.53
N GLY A 64 -7.97 20.95 -29.61
CA GLY A 64 -7.92 21.49 -30.98
C GLY A 64 -9.15 22.30 -31.38
N THR A 65 -10.35 21.92 -30.92
CA THR A 65 -11.57 22.72 -31.15
C THR A 65 -11.54 24.02 -30.35
N LEU A 66 -10.96 24.00 -29.15
CA LEU A 66 -10.87 25.17 -28.29
C LEU A 66 -9.82 26.16 -28.79
N TRP A 67 -8.67 25.65 -29.27
CA TRP A 67 -7.68 26.45 -30.00
C TRP A 67 -8.30 27.07 -31.24
N PHE A 68 -9.07 26.32 -32.04
CA PHE A 68 -9.79 26.90 -33.18
C PHE A 68 -10.67 28.10 -32.79
N ILE A 69 -11.48 27.98 -31.73
CA ILE A 69 -12.34 29.06 -31.25
C ILE A 69 -11.50 30.27 -30.82
N ARG A 70 -10.38 30.02 -30.12
CA ARG A 70 -9.42 31.06 -29.73
C ARG A 70 -8.86 31.81 -30.94
N GLU A 71 -8.47 31.08 -31.98
CA GLU A 71 -7.89 31.67 -33.18
C GLU A 71 -8.90 32.39 -34.07
N VAL A 72 -10.18 32.00 -34.04
CA VAL A 72 -11.25 32.81 -34.65
C VAL A 72 -11.33 34.18 -33.97
N TRP A 73 -11.19 34.23 -32.65
CA TRP A 73 -11.18 35.51 -31.92
C TRP A 73 -9.96 36.36 -32.28
N GLU A 74 -8.75 35.80 -32.21
CA GLU A 74 -7.53 36.52 -32.60
C GLU A 74 -7.61 37.01 -34.05
N TYR A 75 -8.11 36.19 -34.98
CA TYR A 75 -8.34 36.61 -36.37
C TYR A 75 -9.25 37.83 -36.46
N LEU A 76 -10.37 37.86 -35.73
CA LEU A 76 -11.27 39.03 -35.70
C LEU A 76 -10.57 40.25 -35.11
N GLN A 77 -9.75 40.05 -34.07
CA GLN A 77 -9.01 41.12 -33.42
C GLN A 77 -7.91 41.72 -34.29
N TYR A 78 -7.29 40.92 -35.16
CA TYR A 78 -6.27 41.37 -36.11
C TYR A 78 -6.84 41.90 -37.42
N SER A 79 -7.87 41.26 -37.99
CA SER A 79 -8.38 41.56 -39.34
C SER A 79 -9.60 42.47 -39.37
N ARG A 80 -10.40 42.48 -38.28
CA ARG A 80 -11.75 43.06 -38.25
C ARG A 80 -12.73 42.48 -39.29
N ASP A 81 -12.41 41.34 -39.90
CA ASP A 81 -13.30 40.70 -40.87
C ASP A 81 -14.48 40.03 -40.15
N MET A 82 -15.50 40.83 -39.85
CA MET A 82 -16.74 40.35 -39.23
C MET A 82 -17.54 39.44 -40.16
N THR A 83 -17.24 39.41 -41.47
CA THR A 83 -18.00 38.60 -42.43
C THR A 83 -17.66 37.12 -42.32
N ILE A 84 -16.48 36.76 -41.78
CA ILE A 84 -16.13 35.36 -41.51
C ILE A 84 -17.13 34.68 -40.55
N LEU A 85 -17.77 35.46 -39.65
CA LEU A 85 -18.75 34.94 -38.70
C LEU A 85 -20.04 34.48 -39.39
N ASP A 86 -20.36 34.97 -40.58
CA ASP A 86 -21.53 34.48 -41.33
C ASP A 86 -21.35 33.00 -41.73
N GLU A 87 -20.10 32.56 -41.92
CA GLU A 87 -19.74 31.17 -42.21
C GLU A 87 -19.44 30.36 -40.93
N LEU A 88 -18.82 30.98 -39.92
CA LEU A 88 -18.34 30.29 -38.73
C LEU A 88 -19.33 30.23 -37.57
N ASP A 89 -20.33 31.12 -37.50
CA ASP A 89 -21.34 31.11 -36.42
C ASP A 89 -22.00 29.73 -36.25
N PRO A 90 -22.47 29.03 -37.31
CA PRO A 90 -23.07 27.70 -37.16
C PRO A 90 -22.08 26.66 -36.63
N VAL A 91 -20.80 26.79 -36.98
CA VAL A 91 -19.71 25.88 -36.58
C VAL A 91 -19.41 26.07 -35.10
N LEU A 92 -19.26 27.32 -34.65
CA LEU A 92 -19.07 27.67 -33.24
C LEU A 92 -20.27 27.23 -32.39
N ASP A 93 -21.50 27.54 -32.84
CA ASP A 93 -22.73 27.18 -32.13
C ASP A 93 -22.85 25.66 -31.96
N LEU A 94 -22.48 24.87 -32.97
CA LEU A 94 -22.48 23.40 -32.89
C LEU A 94 -21.43 22.89 -31.89
N ALA A 95 -20.23 23.45 -31.89
CA ALA A 95 -19.17 23.08 -30.95
C ALA A 95 -19.60 23.33 -29.50
N PHE A 96 -20.07 24.55 -29.19
CA PHE A 96 -20.57 24.88 -27.85
C PHE A 96 -21.74 24.00 -27.43
N LYS A 97 -22.69 23.75 -28.33
CA LYS A 97 -23.84 22.89 -28.04
C LYS A 97 -23.40 21.46 -27.71
N ALA A 98 -22.43 20.91 -28.43
CA ALA A 98 -21.92 19.58 -28.16
C ALA A 98 -21.22 19.49 -26.80
N ASP A 99 -20.29 20.41 -26.52
CA ASP A 99 -19.51 20.38 -25.29
C ASP A 99 -20.35 20.66 -24.04
N LEU A 100 -21.24 21.67 -24.08
CA LEU A 100 -22.14 21.99 -22.96
C LEU A 100 -23.16 20.88 -22.66
N SER A 101 -23.59 20.12 -23.67
CA SER A 101 -24.66 19.12 -23.48
C SER A 101 -24.15 17.69 -23.24
N LEU A 102 -22.95 17.35 -23.69
CA LEU A 102 -22.45 15.97 -23.65
C LEU A 102 -21.13 15.78 -22.88
N ARG A 103 -20.30 16.82 -22.78
CA ARG A 103 -18.91 16.70 -22.29
C ARG A 103 -18.60 17.59 -21.09
N THR A 104 -19.61 18.25 -20.52
CA THR A 104 -19.42 19.11 -19.36
C THR A 104 -20.02 18.45 -18.13
N ASP A 105 -19.27 18.42 -17.02
CA ASP A 105 -19.75 17.89 -15.75
C ASP A 105 -20.48 18.94 -14.89
N SER A 106 -20.94 18.56 -13.70
CA SER A 106 -21.70 19.47 -12.83
C SER A 106 -20.91 20.69 -12.31
N PRO A 107 -19.61 20.61 -11.99
CA PRO A 107 -18.75 21.78 -11.79
C PRO A 107 -18.59 22.71 -13.00
N GLY A 108 -18.88 22.21 -14.20
CA GLY A 108 -18.70 22.94 -15.45
C GLY A 108 -17.40 22.57 -16.19
N PHE A 109 -16.62 21.60 -15.73
CA PHE A 109 -15.38 21.18 -16.39
C PHE A 109 -15.67 20.39 -17.66
N LEU A 110 -14.85 20.65 -18.69
CA LEU A 110 -14.88 19.89 -19.93
C LEU A 110 -14.11 18.58 -19.75
N LEU A 111 -14.82 17.47 -19.95
CA LEU A 111 -14.32 16.10 -19.86
C LEU A 111 -13.61 15.69 -21.14
N HIS A 112 -12.48 14.99 -20.99
CA HIS A 112 -11.69 14.46 -22.10
C HIS A 112 -11.04 13.12 -21.74
N ALA A 113 -10.39 12.47 -22.72
CA ALA A 113 -9.54 11.30 -22.44
C ALA A 113 -8.10 11.72 -22.13
N ASP A 114 -7.31 10.80 -21.57
CA ASP A 114 -5.92 11.05 -21.15
C ASP A 114 -5.05 11.68 -22.25
N ALA A 115 -5.10 11.14 -23.46
CA ALA A 115 -4.31 11.57 -24.61
C ALA A 115 -5.16 12.29 -25.66
N ASP A 116 -6.10 13.12 -25.20
CA ASP A 116 -6.87 14.09 -26.00
C ASP A 116 -6.33 15.54 -25.82
N THR A 117 -5.20 15.72 -25.14
CA THR A 117 -4.52 17.02 -24.97
C THR A 117 -3.34 17.13 -25.94
N TRP A 118 -2.61 18.25 -25.97
CA TRP A 118 -1.34 18.33 -26.70
C TRP A 118 -0.28 17.33 -26.18
N MET A 119 -0.49 16.77 -24.98
CA MET A 119 0.29 15.64 -24.44
C MET A 119 -0.27 14.28 -24.92
N ASP A 120 -0.26 14.03 -26.23
CA ASP A 120 -0.96 12.90 -26.87
C ASP A 120 -0.10 11.67 -27.20
N ALA A 121 1.14 11.60 -26.72
CA ALA A 121 2.02 10.45 -26.94
C ALA A 121 1.44 9.13 -26.39
N ARG A 122 1.50 8.04 -27.18
CA ARG A 122 0.94 6.72 -26.83
C ARG A 122 1.92 5.54 -26.98
N ILE A 123 1.78 4.51 -26.13
CA ILE A 123 2.46 3.22 -26.19
C ILE A 123 1.77 2.36 -27.26
N SER A 124 2.50 1.99 -28.32
CA SER A 124 1.98 1.17 -29.41
C SER A 124 0.64 1.68 -29.99
N GLY A 125 0.39 2.99 -29.90
CA GLY A 125 -0.84 3.65 -30.34
C GLY A 125 -2.06 3.54 -29.40
N ASN A 126 -1.95 2.85 -28.26
CA ASN A 126 -3.10 2.56 -27.39
C ASN A 126 -3.06 3.37 -26.07
N GLU A 127 -2.08 3.08 -25.21
CA GLU A 127 -2.01 3.61 -23.83
C GLU A 127 -1.27 4.95 -23.77
N PRO A 128 -1.67 5.92 -22.93
CA PRO A 128 -1.00 7.22 -22.85
C PRO A 128 0.36 7.13 -22.14
N TRP A 129 1.41 7.74 -22.72
CA TRP A 129 2.71 7.93 -22.03
C TRP A 129 2.65 9.01 -20.94
N SER A 130 1.61 9.85 -20.95
CA SER A 130 1.43 10.95 -20.01
C SER A 130 -0.06 11.10 -19.70
N PRO A 131 -0.65 10.19 -18.90
CA PRO A 131 -2.06 10.27 -18.56
C PRO A 131 -2.38 11.59 -17.86
N ARG A 132 -3.52 12.19 -18.23
CA ARG A 132 -3.96 13.53 -17.79
C ARG A 132 -5.33 13.48 -17.09
N GLY A 133 -5.87 12.28 -16.88
CA GLY A 133 -7.25 12.08 -16.44
C GLY A 133 -8.26 12.73 -17.40
N ASP A 134 -9.44 12.99 -16.87
CA ASP A 134 -10.54 13.62 -17.59
C ASP A 134 -10.69 15.12 -17.33
N ARG A 135 -9.80 15.70 -16.51
CA ARG A 135 -9.81 17.11 -16.10
C ARG A 135 -8.39 17.66 -16.01
N ALA A 136 -7.81 18.05 -17.14
CA ALA A 136 -6.51 18.70 -17.22
C ALA A 136 -6.62 20.23 -17.16
N ASN A 137 -5.67 20.90 -16.49
CA ASN A 137 -5.77 22.34 -16.21
C ASN A 137 -5.76 23.22 -17.47
N ASP A 138 -5.01 22.81 -18.50
CA ASP A 138 -4.87 23.48 -19.78
C ASP A 138 -6.14 23.38 -20.62
N ILE A 139 -6.81 22.22 -20.61
CA ILE A 139 -8.13 22.05 -21.22
C ILE A 139 -9.16 22.95 -20.56
N GLN A 140 -9.15 23.06 -19.23
CA GLN A 140 -10.10 23.94 -18.54
C GLN A 140 -9.83 25.42 -18.83
N ALA A 141 -8.56 25.81 -19.01
CA ALA A 141 -8.20 27.17 -19.41
C ALA A 141 -8.67 27.50 -20.83
N LEU A 142 -8.47 26.59 -21.77
CA LEU A 142 -8.97 26.70 -23.13
C LEU A 142 -10.51 26.73 -23.17
N TRP A 143 -11.17 25.91 -22.35
CA TRP A 143 -12.63 25.84 -22.30
C TRP A 143 -13.24 27.12 -21.74
N TYR A 144 -12.71 27.61 -20.62
CA TYR A 144 -13.08 28.89 -20.05
C TYR A 144 -12.92 30.03 -21.09
N THR A 145 -11.79 30.05 -21.78
CA THR A 145 -11.49 31.07 -22.79
C THR A 145 -12.46 30.98 -23.96
N ALA A 146 -12.74 29.79 -24.48
CA ALA A 146 -13.70 29.56 -25.55
C ALA A 146 -15.11 30.03 -25.15
N LEU A 147 -15.58 29.75 -23.94
CA LEU A 147 -16.88 30.22 -23.44
C LEU A 147 -16.96 31.75 -23.38
N ARG A 148 -15.91 32.43 -22.90
CA ARG A 148 -15.85 33.90 -22.89
C ARG A 148 -15.84 34.48 -24.30
N ILE A 149 -15.07 33.90 -25.22
CA ILE A 149 -15.10 34.29 -26.64
C ILE A 149 -16.49 34.10 -27.23
N GLY A 150 -17.10 32.94 -27.01
CA GLY A 150 -18.44 32.65 -27.49
C GLY A 150 -19.48 33.63 -26.92
N SER A 151 -19.29 34.11 -25.69
CA SER A 151 -20.11 35.18 -25.10
C SER A 151 -19.92 36.51 -25.83
N LYS A 152 -18.67 36.95 -26.05
CA LYS A 152 -18.35 38.19 -26.77
C LYS A 152 -18.84 38.16 -28.23
N ILE A 153 -18.63 37.05 -28.96
CA ILE A 153 -19.14 36.87 -30.33
C ILE A 153 -20.67 36.92 -30.35
N ALA A 154 -21.35 36.23 -29.43
CA ALA A 154 -22.81 36.28 -29.34
C ALA A 154 -23.32 37.70 -29.08
N ALA A 155 -22.64 38.48 -28.23
CA ALA A 155 -22.96 39.88 -27.99
C ALA A 155 -22.78 40.74 -29.27
N LEU A 156 -21.66 40.56 -30.00
CA LEU A 156 -21.40 41.25 -31.28
C LEU A 156 -22.45 40.93 -32.34
N ARG A 157 -23.03 39.73 -32.30
CA ARG A 157 -24.09 39.27 -33.22
C ARG A 157 -25.51 39.60 -32.72
N GLY A 158 -25.64 40.37 -31.64
CA GLY A 158 -26.94 40.79 -31.10
C GLY A 158 -27.76 39.67 -30.47
N ARG A 159 -27.09 38.64 -29.89
CA ARG A 159 -27.72 37.47 -29.25
C ARG A 159 -27.48 37.46 -27.74
N PRO A 160 -28.14 38.36 -26.97
CA PRO A 160 -27.85 38.58 -25.55
C PRO A 160 -28.11 37.35 -24.68
N GLU A 161 -29.08 36.50 -25.03
CA GLU A 161 -29.38 35.28 -24.26
C GLU A 161 -28.25 34.25 -24.35
N GLN A 162 -27.76 33.97 -25.56
CA GLN A 162 -26.60 33.08 -25.77
C GLN A 162 -25.33 33.66 -25.15
N ALA A 163 -25.16 34.99 -25.23
CA ALA A 163 -24.03 35.67 -24.60
C ALA A 163 -24.04 35.45 -23.08
N ARG A 164 -25.20 35.59 -22.44
CA ARG A 164 -25.39 35.37 -21.01
C ARG A 164 -25.17 33.91 -20.62
N GLU A 165 -25.75 32.95 -21.35
CA GLU A 165 -25.59 31.51 -21.09
C GLU A 165 -24.11 31.10 -21.07
N ARG A 166 -23.35 31.54 -22.07
CA ARG A 166 -21.92 31.24 -22.18
C ARG A 166 -21.09 31.94 -21.09
N ALA A 167 -21.44 33.17 -20.74
CA ALA A 167 -20.79 33.88 -19.64
C ALA A 167 -21.02 33.15 -18.29
N GLU A 168 -22.27 32.75 -18.00
CA GLU A 168 -22.60 32.00 -16.79
C GLU A 168 -21.88 30.65 -16.73
N ALA A 169 -21.72 29.96 -17.86
CA ALA A 169 -20.93 28.73 -17.94
C ALA A 169 -19.43 29.00 -17.65
N ALA A 170 -18.85 30.06 -18.22
CA ALA A 170 -17.46 30.44 -17.96
C ALA A 170 -17.24 30.81 -16.49
N ASP A 171 -18.18 31.52 -15.86
CA ASP A 171 -18.11 31.87 -14.44
C ASP A 171 -18.10 30.64 -13.54
N ARG A 172 -18.92 29.61 -13.84
CA ARG A 172 -18.89 28.33 -13.13
C ARG A 172 -17.54 27.63 -13.27
N VAL A 173 -16.96 27.58 -14.47
CA VAL A 173 -15.62 27.01 -14.69
C VAL A 173 -14.59 27.73 -13.85
N ARG A 174 -14.58 29.07 -13.86
CA ARG A 174 -13.63 29.89 -13.10
C ARG A 174 -13.72 29.63 -11.60
N GLU A 175 -14.93 29.61 -11.04
CA GLU A 175 -15.13 29.33 -9.61
C GLU A 175 -14.68 27.91 -9.24
N SER A 176 -15.12 26.91 -10.00
CA SER A 176 -14.75 25.50 -9.79
C SER A 176 -13.25 25.29 -9.93
N PHE A 177 -12.62 25.87 -10.96
CA PHE A 177 -11.17 25.74 -11.20
C PHE A 177 -10.37 26.25 -10.00
N ASN A 178 -10.69 27.45 -9.53
CA ASN A 178 -10.02 28.07 -8.37
C ASN A 178 -10.26 27.34 -7.04
N ARG A 179 -11.32 26.54 -6.95
CA ARG A 179 -11.66 25.71 -5.78
C ARG A 179 -10.97 24.35 -5.81
N TYR A 180 -10.99 23.68 -6.96
CA TYR A 180 -10.57 22.27 -7.05
C TYR A 180 -9.11 22.11 -7.47
N PHE A 181 -8.60 22.92 -8.39
CA PHE A 181 -7.22 22.80 -8.87
C PHE A 181 -6.20 23.48 -7.94
N TRP A 182 -6.57 24.55 -7.25
CA TRP A 182 -5.65 25.25 -6.34
C TRP A 182 -5.56 24.58 -4.95
N CYS A 183 -4.35 24.40 -4.43
CA CYS A 183 -4.09 23.95 -3.07
C CYS A 183 -3.39 25.05 -2.26
N THR A 184 -4.10 25.61 -1.29
CA THR A 184 -3.60 26.70 -0.46
C THR A 184 -2.44 26.27 0.43
N GLU A 185 -2.47 25.05 0.96
CA GLU A 185 -1.44 24.52 1.87
C GLU A 185 -0.09 24.32 1.19
N ARG A 186 -0.10 24.02 -0.12
CA ARG A 186 1.10 23.81 -0.93
C ARG A 186 1.49 25.03 -1.77
N SER A 187 0.61 26.04 -1.84
CA SER A 187 0.76 27.18 -2.76
C SER A 187 1.03 26.72 -4.20
N ALA A 188 0.28 25.71 -4.65
CA ALA A 188 0.50 25.01 -5.92
C ALA A 188 -0.81 24.75 -6.66
N LEU A 189 -0.73 24.79 -8.00
CA LEU A 189 -1.82 24.40 -8.90
C LEU A 189 -1.67 22.91 -9.26
N ALA A 190 -2.76 22.16 -9.16
CA ALA A 190 -2.82 20.81 -9.71
C ALA A 190 -2.69 20.84 -11.24
N ASP A 191 -1.98 19.88 -11.78
CA ASP A 191 -1.83 19.69 -13.22
C ASP A 191 -3.09 19.06 -13.83
N HIS A 192 -3.65 18.06 -13.14
CA HIS A 192 -4.95 17.49 -13.45
C HIS A 192 -5.62 16.90 -12.20
N LEU A 193 -6.92 16.57 -12.34
CA LEU A 193 -7.76 16.01 -11.27
C LEU A 193 -8.22 14.58 -11.62
N PRO A 194 -7.41 13.54 -11.35
CA PRO A 194 -7.84 12.17 -11.59
C PRO A 194 -8.93 11.73 -10.61
N PRO A 195 -9.84 10.81 -11.02
CA PRO A 195 -10.82 10.23 -10.12
C PRO A 195 -10.15 9.36 -9.04
N GLY A 196 -10.64 9.46 -7.80
CA GLY A 196 -10.27 8.61 -6.67
C GLY A 196 -11.26 7.47 -6.44
N ASP A 197 -10.87 6.49 -5.62
CA ASP A 197 -11.60 5.23 -5.42
C ASP A 197 -12.95 5.41 -4.69
N GLN A 198 -13.13 6.50 -3.95
CA GLN A 198 -14.37 6.82 -3.21
C GLN A 198 -15.19 7.94 -3.88
N GLY A 199 -14.86 8.26 -5.14
CA GLY A 199 -15.55 9.31 -5.91
C GLY A 199 -15.07 10.74 -5.62
N GLU A 200 -14.00 10.91 -4.85
CA GLU A 200 -13.27 12.16 -4.69
C GLU A 200 -12.37 12.46 -5.90
N TRP A 201 -11.95 13.72 -6.07
CA TRP A 201 -10.91 14.06 -7.05
C TRP A 201 -9.56 14.20 -6.35
N LEU A 202 -8.62 13.38 -6.79
CA LEU A 202 -7.23 13.51 -6.39
C LEU A 202 -6.62 14.73 -7.09
N ARG A 203 -5.49 15.21 -6.58
CA ARG A 203 -4.73 16.33 -7.17
C ARG A 203 -3.33 15.85 -7.51
N ASP A 204 -3.01 15.85 -8.80
CA ASP A 204 -1.64 15.66 -9.28
C ASP A 204 -0.93 17.02 -9.27
N PHE A 205 0.23 17.12 -8.61
CA PHE A 205 0.99 18.36 -8.49
C PHE A 205 2.27 18.37 -9.32
N SER A 206 2.35 17.53 -10.36
CA SER A 206 3.46 17.55 -11.31
C SER A 206 3.60 18.96 -11.90
N VAL A 207 4.78 19.54 -11.77
CA VAL A 207 5.02 20.87 -12.36
C VAL A 207 5.32 20.66 -13.84
N ARG A 208 4.45 21.22 -14.68
CA ARG A 208 4.49 21.10 -16.15
C ARG A 208 4.18 22.45 -16.81
N PRO A 209 4.58 22.65 -18.08
CA PRO A 209 4.29 23.89 -18.81
C PRO A 209 2.79 24.23 -18.88
N ASN A 210 1.90 23.24 -18.71
CA ASN A 210 0.46 23.41 -18.75
C ASN A 210 -0.09 24.46 -17.79
N GLN A 211 0.58 24.65 -16.65
CA GLN A 211 0.20 25.68 -15.68
C GLN A 211 0.27 27.09 -16.31
N LEU A 212 1.17 27.31 -17.28
CA LEU A 212 1.29 28.58 -17.98
C LEU A 212 0.10 28.86 -18.90
N PHE A 213 -0.54 27.83 -19.46
CA PHE A 213 -1.72 28.03 -20.32
C PHE A 213 -2.90 28.62 -19.56
N THR A 214 -3.00 28.36 -18.25
CA THR A 214 -4.02 28.98 -17.39
C THR A 214 -3.86 30.50 -17.27
N LEU A 215 -2.68 31.03 -17.64
CA LEU A 215 -2.36 32.46 -17.67
C LEU A 215 -2.35 33.00 -19.10
N SER A 216 -1.62 32.34 -20.01
CA SER A 216 -1.35 32.83 -21.36
C SER A 216 -2.56 32.69 -22.28
N VAL A 217 -3.34 31.60 -22.19
CA VAL A 217 -4.51 31.38 -23.05
C VAL A 217 -5.61 32.44 -22.83
N PRO A 218 -6.07 32.72 -21.59
CA PRO A 218 -7.11 33.73 -21.36
C PRO A 218 -6.62 35.17 -21.50
N SER A 219 -5.31 35.42 -21.62
CA SER A 219 -4.74 36.77 -21.67
C SER A 219 -5.28 37.63 -22.82
N ILE A 220 -5.73 37.00 -23.91
CA ILE A 220 -6.29 37.67 -25.09
C ILE A 220 -7.66 38.33 -24.82
N LEU A 221 -8.30 38.00 -23.70
CA LEU A 221 -9.60 38.53 -23.30
C LEU A 221 -9.49 39.87 -22.54
N GLY A 222 -8.31 40.19 -22.03
CA GLY A 222 -8.08 41.29 -21.09
C GLY A 222 -8.06 40.85 -19.61
N THR A 223 -7.67 41.78 -18.73
CA THR A 223 -7.40 41.49 -17.31
C THR A 223 -8.63 41.13 -16.49
N ASP A 224 -9.80 41.66 -16.84
CA ASP A 224 -11.05 41.41 -16.10
C ASP A 224 -11.58 39.98 -16.28
N ASP A 225 -11.15 39.33 -17.36
CA ASP A 225 -11.52 37.96 -17.72
C ASP A 225 -10.45 36.94 -17.30
N ALA A 226 -9.53 37.26 -16.37
CA ALA A 226 -8.54 36.31 -15.87
C ALA A 226 -9.19 35.06 -15.21
N LEU A 227 -8.61 33.88 -15.49
CA LEU A 227 -9.07 32.61 -14.91
C LEU A 227 -8.64 32.46 -13.45
N VAL A 228 -7.41 32.85 -13.13
CA VAL A 228 -6.85 32.80 -11.77
C VAL A 228 -6.50 34.20 -11.30
N ASP A 229 -6.57 34.43 -10.00
CA ASP A 229 -6.23 35.73 -9.43
C ASP A 229 -4.72 36.03 -9.53
N PRO A 230 -4.31 37.31 -9.53
CA PRO A 230 -2.92 37.71 -9.72
C PRO A 230 -1.92 37.12 -8.71
N SER A 231 -2.36 36.89 -7.46
CA SER A 231 -1.46 36.36 -6.41
C SER A 231 -1.11 34.90 -6.67
N ARG A 232 -2.09 34.10 -7.10
CA ARG A 232 -1.88 32.71 -7.51
C ARG A 232 -1.07 32.64 -8.79
N ALA A 233 -1.35 33.50 -9.76
CA ALA A 233 -0.61 33.57 -11.01
C ALA A 233 0.90 33.82 -10.79
N ALA A 234 1.25 34.76 -9.90
CA ALA A 234 2.64 35.02 -9.55
C ALA A 234 3.32 33.79 -8.92
N GLN A 235 2.62 33.10 -8.02
CA GLN A 235 3.15 31.89 -7.38
C GLN A 235 3.35 30.73 -8.37
N MET A 236 2.41 30.57 -9.30
CA MET A 236 2.51 29.56 -10.37
C MET A 236 3.70 29.83 -11.28
N LEU A 237 3.90 31.09 -11.68
CA LEU A 237 5.06 31.46 -12.47
C LEU A 237 6.36 31.21 -11.70
N GLU A 238 6.44 31.54 -10.42
CA GLU A 238 7.61 31.25 -9.59
C GLU A 238 7.91 29.74 -9.53
N ASN A 239 6.88 28.91 -9.39
CA ASN A 239 7.03 27.46 -9.42
C ASN A 239 7.54 26.96 -10.77
N VAL A 240 6.96 27.41 -11.88
CA VAL A 240 7.43 27.03 -13.24
C VAL A 240 8.85 27.54 -13.51
N ASP A 241 9.14 28.78 -13.13
CA ASP A 241 10.45 29.41 -13.29
C ASP A 241 11.56 28.65 -12.56
N ARG A 242 11.24 28.14 -11.37
CA ARG A 242 12.15 27.36 -10.54
C ARG A 242 12.35 25.92 -11.06
N GLU A 243 11.28 25.29 -11.52
CA GLU A 243 11.24 23.83 -11.73
C GLU A 243 11.39 23.42 -13.20
N LEU A 244 11.15 24.31 -14.18
CA LEU A 244 11.10 23.95 -15.60
C LEU A 244 12.01 24.78 -16.51
N VAL A 245 12.29 26.03 -16.13
CA VAL A 245 12.95 26.98 -17.04
C VAL A 245 14.45 26.71 -17.13
N SER A 246 14.92 26.42 -18.35
CA SER A 246 16.31 26.21 -18.73
C SER A 246 16.77 27.28 -19.75
N PRO A 247 18.08 27.40 -20.06
CA PRO A 247 18.55 28.39 -21.04
C PRO A 247 17.99 28.24 -22.45
N PHE A 248 17.48 27.06 -22.81
CA PHE A 248 17.06 26.72 -24.19
C PHE A 248 15.54 26.50 -24.33
N GLY A 249 14.79 26.66 -23.24
CA GLY A 249 13.34 26.48 -23.19
C GLY A 249 12.91 25.83 -21.88
N LEU A 250 11.65 25.38 -21.83
CA LEU A 250 11.09 24.75 -20.64
C LEU A 250 11.14 23.22 -20.78
N PHE A 251 11.59 22.55 -19.72
CA PHE A 251 11.40 21.11 -19.59
C PHE A 251 9.90 20.78 -19.55
N SER A 252 9.47 19.74 -20.26
CA SER A 252 8.06 19.30 -20.28
C SER A 252 7.59 18.64 -18.98
N LEU A 253 8.53 18.36 -18.09
CA LEU A 253 8.34 17.88 -16.73
C LEU A 253 9.54 18.32 -15.87
N CYS A 254 9.32 18.54 -14.57
CA CYS A 254 10.42 18.88 -13.67
C CYS A 254 11.53 17.81 -13.73
N PRO A 255 12.83 18.19 -13.84
CA PRO A 255 13.96 17.26 -13.73
C PRO A 255 13.92 16.44 -12.44
N ASP A 256 13.31 17.00 -11.40
CA ASP A 256 13.06 16.36 -10.12
C ASP A 256 11.75 15.52 -10.12
N ASP A 257 11.21 15.08 -11.26
CA ASP A 257 10.14 14.07 -11.34
C ASP A 257 10.72 12.68 -11.72
N PRO A 258 10.25 11.57 -11.13
CA PRO A 258 10.75 10.23 -11.46
C PRO A 258 10.51 9.78 -12.90
N LEU A 259 9.55 10.37 -13.62
CA LEU A 259 9.36 10.10 -15.05
C LEU A 259 10.23 10.98 -15.95
N PHE A 260 11.10 11.82 -15.37
CA PHE A 260 11.92 12.72 -16.17
C PHE A 260 12.92 11.97 -17.09
N HIS A 261 12.79 12.23 -18.38
CA HIS A 261 13.60 11.68 -19.45
C HIS A 261 14.47 12.79 -20.06
N PRO A 262 15.77 12.84 -19.73
CA PRO A 262 16.64 13.94 -20.14
C PRO A 262 16.99 13.96 -21.64
N LYS A 263 16.76 12.85 -22.33
CA LYS A 263 17.09 12.65 -23.75
C LYS A 263 15.83 12.28 -24.51
N HIS A 264 15.58 12.99 -25.61
CA HIS A 264 14.46 12.70 -26.51
C HIS A 264 14.67 11.37 -27.22
N GLU A 265 15.88 11.13 -27.73
CA GLU A 265 16.25 9.88 -28.40
C GLU A 265 17.19 9.05 -27.51
N ASN A 266 16.65 8.03 -26.83
CA ASN A 266 17.44 7.09 -26.02
C ASN A 266 16.81 5.68 -25.96
N PRO A 267 16.84 4.92 -27.08
CA PRO A 267 16.10 3.67 -27.22
C PRO A 267 16.55 2.55 -26.26
N GLU A 268 17.73 2.67 -25.64
CA GLU A 268 18.20 1.73 -24.61
C GLU A 268 17.40 1.80 -23.31
N TRP A 269 16.81 2.96 -22.99
CA TRP A 269 16.19 3.23 -21.69
C TRP A 269 14.69 3.48 -21.80
N HIS A 270 14.23 4.13 -22.88
CA HIS A 270 12.82 4.48 -23.07
C HIS A 270 12.50 4.76 -24.54
N HIS A 271 11.22 4.64 -24.90
CA HIS A 271 10.75 5.02 -26.23
C HIS A 271 10.81 6.56 -26.38
N LYS A 272 11.14 7.07 -27.58
CA LYS A 272 11.24 8.52 -27.80
C LYS A 272 9.96 9.29 -27.44
N ASP A 273 8.81 8.66 -27.66
CA ASP A 273 7.51 9.28 -27.38
C ASP A 273 7.25 9.42 -25.86
N ALA A 274 7.88 8.60 -25.03
CA ALA A 274 7.81 8.73 -23.57
C ALA A 274 8.49 10.01 -23.08
N ALA A 275 9.51 10.48 -23.81
CA ALA A 275 10.30 11.65 -23.43
C ALA A 275 9.62 12.98 -23.78
N TYR A 276 8.78 13.01 -24.82
CA TYR A 276 8.13 14.24 -25.31
C TYR A 276 7.50 15.06 -24.19
N HIS A 277 6.67 14.42 -23.37
CA HIS A 277 5.94 15.12 -22.31
C HIS A 277 6.53 14.88 -20.94
N ASN A 278 7.60 14.09 -20.81
CA ASN A 278 8.20 13.79 -19.52
C ASN A 278 9.67 14.18 -19.45
N GLY A 279 10.10 15.31 -20.02
CA GLY A 279 11.39 15.90 -19.66
C GLY A 279 12.10 16.68 -20.75
N THR A 280 11.85 16.38 -22.03
CA THR A 280 12.48 17.12 -23.13
C THR A 280 11.98 18.57 -23.19
N ILE A 281 12.74 19.42 -23.87
CA ILE A 281 12.34 20.81 -24.12
C ILE A 281 11.54 20.84 -25.42
N TRP A 282 10.26 21.13 -25.32
CA TRP A 282 9.43 21.51 -26.47
C TRP A 282 9.49 23.02 -26.65
N VAL A 283 10.14 23.47 -27.72
CA VAL A 283 10.59 24.87 -27.84
C VAL A 283 9.44 25.88 -27.77
N TRP A 284 8.26 25.56 -28.33
CA TRP A 284 7.11 26.48 -28.28
C TRP A 284 6.61 26.81 -26.87
N ASN A 285 6.90 25.98 -25.86
CA ASN A 285 6.50 26.25 -24.48
C ASN A 285 7.19 27.50 -23.89
N SER A 286 8.27 27.98 -24.52
CA SER A 286 8.84 29.31 -24.23
C SER A 286 7.81 30.43 -24.43
N GLY A 287 6.94 30.30 -25.44
CA GLY A 287 5.91 31.27 -25.79
C GLY A 287 4.97 31.65 -24.65
N PRO A 288 4.23 30.66 -24.09
CA PRO A 288 3.40 30.81 -22.90
C PRO A 288 4.16 31.37 -21.69
N TYR A 289 5.41 30.95 -21.48
CA TYR A 289 6.22 31.42 -20.36
C TYR A 289 6.55 32.90 -20.50
N VAL A 290 7.00 33.35 -21.68
CA VAL A 290 7.31 34.77 -21.95
C VAL A 290 6.07 35.63 -21.74
N SER A 291 4.93 35.23 -22.31
CA SER A 291 3.68 35.99 -22.13
C SER A 291 3.22 36.03 -20.67
N ALA A 292 3.30 34.91 -19.94
CA ALA A 292 2.98 34.87 -18.51
C ALA A 292 3.94 35.72 -17.67
N ALA A 293 5.24 35.73 -18.00
CA ALA A 293 6.26 36.51 -17.32
C ALA A 293 6.09 38.02 -17.54
N CYS A 294 5.69 38.45 -18.75
CA CYS A 294 5.33 39.83 -19.02
C CYS A 294 4.05 40.25 -18.28
N ALA A 295 3.02 39.39 -18.28
CA ALA A 295 1.72 39.69 -17.67
C ALA A 295 1.72 39.71 -16.13
N SER A 296 2.58 38.92 -15.50
CA SER A 296 2.70 38.80 -14.03
C SER A 296 3.75 39.71 -13.41
N GLY A 297 4.39 40.56 -14.21
CA GLY A 297 5.52 41.38 -13.81
C GLY A 297 5.26 42.18 -12.55
N ASP A 298 6.22 42.14 -11.62
CA ASP A 298 6.29 43.01 -10.45
C ASP A 298 5.92 44.46 -10.85
N PRO A 299 4.93 45.10 -10.20
CA PRO A 299 4.61 46.50 -10.45
C PRO A 299 5.82 47.43 -10.33
N ALA A 300 6.90 46.99 -9.67
CA ALA A 300 8.19 47.66 -9.57
C ALA A 300 9.15 47.44 -10.77
N ARG A 301 8.76 46.69 -11.82
CA ARG A 301 9.53 46.42 -13.05
C ARG A 301 8.71 46.60 -14.35
N SER A 302 7.60 47.31 -14.28
CA SER A 302 6.72 47.58 -15.43
C SER A 302 7.53 48.10 -16.63
N GLY A 303 7.26 47.59 -17.84
CA GLY A 303 7.96 48.00 -19.07
C GLY A 303 9.37 47.43 -19.29
N LEU A 304 9.83 46.49 -18.44
CA LEU A 304 11.06 45.72 -18.67
C LEU A 304 10.75 44.25 -18.95
N LEU A 305 11.39 43.68 -19.97
CA LEU A 305 11.32 42.24 -20.22
C LEU A 305 12.01 41.49 -19.07
N PRO A 306 11.34 40.50 -18.43
CA PRO A 306 11.97 39.70 -17.39
C PRO A 306 13.28 39.07 -17.86
N PRO A 307 14.35 39.10 -17.05
CA PRO A 307 15.68 38.68 -17.50
C PRO A 307 15.76 37.26 -18.12
N LYS A 308 15.05 36.27 -17.55
CA LYS A 308 15.06 34.89 -18.07
C LYS A 308 14.29 34.76 -19.39
N ALA A 309 13.15 35.43 -19.51
CA ALA A 309 12.42 35.55 -20.78
C ALA A 309 13.27 36.22 -21.87
N ALA A 310 14.01 37.28 -21.52
CA ALA A 310 14.95 37.92 -22.43
C ALA A 310 16.08 36.99 -22.90
N ALA A 311 16.61 36.17 -22.00
CA ALA A 311 17.65 35.19 -22.32
C ALA A 311 17.12 34.07 -23.23
N LEU A 312 15.94 33.52 -22.94
CA LEU A 312 15.26 32.53 -23.78
C LEU A 312 15.07 33.02 -25.20
N LEU A 313 14.45 34.19 -25.39
CA LEU A 313 14.23 34.77 -26.71
C LEU A 313 15.54 35.05 -27.45
N ARG A 314 16.60 35.47 -26.74
CA ARG A 314 17.91 35.67 -27.37
C ARG A 314 18.53 34.35 -27.82
N ASN A 315 18.42 33.29 -27.02
CA ASN A 315 18.92 31.97 -27.37
C ASN A 315 18.12 31.36 -28.53
N GLU A 316 16.80 31.52 -28.56
CA GLU A 316 15.96 31.15 -29.71
C GLU A 316 16.34 31.93 -30.97
N ALA A 317 16.47 33.26 -30.90
CA ALA A 317 16.93 34.07 -32.01
C ALA A 317 18.30 33.59 -32.54
N ARG A 318 19.22 33.24 -31.65
CA ARG A 318 20.52 32.65 -32.03
C ARG A 318 20.37 31.30 -32.70
N MET A 319 19.55 30.41 -32.15
CA MET A 319 19.28 29.10 -32.76
C MET A 319 18.73 29.28 -34.18
N THR A 320 17.82 30.23 -34.42
CA THR A 320 17.31 30.48 -35.78
C THR A 320 18.38 30.93 -36.78
N VAL A 321 19.48 31.54 -36.35
CA VAL A 321 20.54 32.05 -37.24
C VAL A 321 21.80 31.18 -37.29
N ALA A 322 22.05 30.36 -36.27
CA ALA A 322 23.32 29.68 -36.06
C ALA A 322 23.23 28.16 -35.78
N SER A 323 22.03 27.61 -35.53
CA SER A 323 21.86 26.20 -35.16
C SER A 323 20.71 25.55 -35.93
N GLY A 324 20.77 24.24 -36.19
CA GLY A 324 19.67 23.56 -36.85
C GLY A 324 19.45 24.00 -38.31
N THR A 325 18.22 24.39 -38.64
CA THR A 325 17.84 24.89 -39.97
C THR A 325 17.69 26.42 -39.92
N LEU A 326 18.30 27.13 -40.87
CA LEU A 326 18.29 28.59 -40.90
C LEU A 326 16.85 29.15 -41.00
N GLY A 327 16.54 30.11 -40.13
CA GLY A 327 15.25 30.80 -40.09
C GLY A 327 14.13 30.03 -39.39
N THR A 328 14.43 28.95 -38.67
CA THR A 328 13.43 28.12 -37.98
C THR A 328 13.95 27.57 -36.66
N LEU A 329 13.07 26.94 -35.89
CA LEU A 329 13.36 26.32 -34.59
C LEU A 329 12.99 24.84 -34.63
N SER A 330 13.74 24.04 -33.85
CA SER A 330 13.45 22.62 -33.71
C SER A 330 12.16 22.39 -32.91
N GLU A 331 11.59 21.21 -33.08
CA GLU A 331 10.45 20.72 -32.31
C GLU A 331 10.87 20.42 -30.87
N ASN A 332 11.95 19.67 -30.71
CA ASN A 332 12.48 19.25 -29.43
C ASN A 332 13.96 19.59 -29.28
N ILE A 333 14.36 19.73 -28.02
CA ILE A 333 15.76 19.77 -27.57
C ILE A 333 15.87 18.80 -26.40
N HIS A 334 16.99 18.07 -26.32
CA HIS A 334 17.30 17.29 -25.12
C HIS A 334 17.40 18.22 -23.90
N ALA A 335 17.01 17.71 -22.73
CA ALA A 335 17.26 18.44 -21.50
C ALA A 335 18.75 18.46 -21.13
N GLU A 336 19.47 17.38 -21.47
CA GLU A 336 20.92 17.32 -21.39
C GLU A 336 21.57 17.95 -22.63
N CYS A 337 22.48 18.89 -22.39
CA CYS A 337 23.36 19.44 -23.42
C CYS A 337 24.43 18.41 -23.85
N ASP A 338 25.09 18.67 -24.97
CA ASP A 338 26.24 17.87 -25.39
C ASP A 338 27.50 18.15 -24.54
N GLU A 339 28.61 17.48 -24.86
CA GLU A 339 29.87 17.62 -24.12
C GLU A 339 30.47 19.04 -24.19
N SER A 340 30.08 19.86 -25.17
CA SER A 340 30.45 21.27 -25.28
C SER A 340 29.56 22.19 -24.45
N GLY A 341 28.37 21.72 -24.05
CA GLY A 341 27.34 22.55 -23.41
C GLY A 341 26.39 23.20 -24.42
N GLU A 342 26.34 22.70 -25.66
CA GLU A 342 25.43 23.14 -26.71
C GLU A 342 24.10 22.34 -26.64
N PRO A 343 22.97 22.94 -27.08
CA PRO A 343 21.69 22.24 -27.11
C PRO A 343 21.70 21.12 -28.16
N VAL A 344 21.25 19.93 -27.78
CA VAL A 344 21.08 18.81 -28.72
C VAL A 344 19.68 18.86 -29.30
N LEU A 345 19.57 19.38 -30.52
CA LEU A 345 18.30 19.50 -31.25
C LEU A 345 17.81 18.12 -31.72
N SER A 346 16.52 17.85 -31.55
CA SER A 346 15.87 16.58 -31.94
C SER A 346 14.44 16.80 -32.43
N GLY A 347 13.77 15.73 -32.88
CA GLY A 347 12.45 15.83 -33.50
C GLY A 347 12.50 16.54 -34.86
N THR A 348 11.44 17.27 -35.20
CA THR A 348 11.35 18.02 -36.46
C THR A 348 12.20 19.28 -36.43
N TRP A 349 13.23 19.35 -37.29
CA TRP A 349 14.23 20.45 -37.32
C TRP A 349 13.69 21.80 -37.82
N SER A 350 12.49 21.80 -38.42
CA SER A 350 11.79 23.01 -38.84
C SER A 350 10.33 22.92 -38.42
N GLN A 351 10.01 23.53 -37.29
CA GLN A 351 8.73 23.35 -36.64
C GLN A 351 7.96 24.69 -36.59
N ALA A 352 6.71 24.69 -37.07
CA ALA A 352 5.90 25.90 -37.24
C ALA A 352 5.38 26.53 -35.92
N TRP A 353 5.00 25.75 -34.91
CA TRP A 353 4.55 26.27 -33.60
C TRP A 353 5.66 26.98 -32.83
N SER A 354 6.90 26.51 -32.92
CA SER A 354 8.05 27.07 -32.20
C SER A 354 8.42 28.42 -32.79
N VAL A 355 8.46 28.49 -34.13
CA VAL A 355 8.68 29.75 -34.85
C VAL A 355 7.52 30.72 -34.65
N SER A 356 6.27 30.22 -34.65
CA SER A 356 5.08 31.02 -34.36
C SER A 356 5.19 31.68 -32.99
N GLU A 357 5.43 30.91 -31.93
CA GLU A 357 5.46 31.45 -30.57
C GLU A 357 6.60 32.46 -30.37
N PHE A 358 7.78 32.20 -30.95
CA PHE A 358 8.86 33.18 -30.96
C PHE A 358 8.46 34.49 -31.66
N ALA A 359 7.91 34.43 -32.88
CA ALA A 359 7.46 35.61 -33.61
C ALA A 359 6.32 36.34 -32.88
N ARG A 360 5.36 35.59 -32.34
CA ARG A 360 4.24 36.10 -31.56
C ARG A 360 4.74 36.86 -30.33
N ASN A 361 5.68 36.31 -29.55
CA ASN A 361 6.23 37.01 -28.39
C ASN A 361 6.93 38.32 -28.77
N VAL A 362 7.68 38.36 -29.88
CA VAL A 362 8.34 39.58 -30.32
C VAL A 362 7.30 40.69 -30.61
N TYR A 363 6.20 40.35 -31.26
CA TYR A 363 5.14 41.31 -31.60
C TYR A 363 4.26 41.66 -30.40
N GLN A 364 3.68 40.65 -29.75
CA GLN A 364 2.67 40.81 -28.71
C GLN A 364 3.28 41.17 -27.36
N ASP A 365 4.40 40.58 -26.95
CA ASP A 365 4.93 40.74 -25.58
C ASP A 365 6.09 41.75 -25.49
N VAL A 366 7.02 41.73 -26.45
CA VAL A 366 8.20 42.63 -26.45
C VAL A 366 7.81 44.02 -26.97
N ILE A 367 7.28 44.11 -28.19
CA ILE A 367 6.75 45.36 -28.74
C ILE A 367 5.45 45.76 -28.04
N GLY A 368 4.71 44.77 -27.51
CA GLY A 368 3.48 45.02 -26.76
C GLY A 368 2.25 45.20 -27.65
N PHE A 369 2.27 44.74 -28.91
CA PHE A 369 1.22 45.01 -29.89
C PHE A 369 0.06 44.02 -29.77
N HIS A 370 -1.06 44.49 -29.22
CA HIS A 370 -2.30 43.74 -29.12
C HIS A 370 -3.41 44.47 -29.89
N PRO A 371 -3.61 44.15 -31.19
CA PRO A 371 -4.73 44.70 -31.93
C PRO A 371 -6.02 44.13 -31.36
N ARG A 372 -7.01 45.00 -31.14
CA ARG A 372 -8.35 44.63 -30.65
C ARG A 372 -9.43 45.26 -31.54
N LEU A 373 -9.33 44.98 -32.84
CA LEU A 373 -10.14 45.68 -33.84
C LEU A 373 -11.63 45.37 -33.78
N ALA A 374 -12.02 44.20 -33.26
CA ALA A 374 -13.42 43.88 -32.99
C ALA A 374 -14.00 44.73 -31.84
N GLU A 375 -13.13 45.34 -31.03
CA GLU A 375 -13.44 46.24 -29.91
C GLU A 375 -13.04 47.69 -30.22
N ASP A 376 -12.80 48.03 -31.50
CA ASP A 376 -12.41 49.38 -31.95
C ASP A 376 -11.14 49.94 -31.27
N SER A 377 -10.21 49.09 -30.83
CA SER A 377 -9.01 49.53 -30.11
C SER A 377 -7.73 48.80 -30.51
N ILE A 378 -6.60 49.41 -30.18
CA ILE A 378 -5.26 48.81 -30.21
C ILE A 378 -4.63 49.12 -28.87
N LEU A 379 -4.05 48.11 -28.23
CA LEU A 379 -3.28 48.25 -27.01
C LEU A 379 -1.79 48.07 -27.33
N LEU A 380 -0.97 49.05 -26.94
CA LEU A 380 0.48 48.95 -26.87
C LEU A 380 0.93 48.84 -25.41
N ALA A 381 1.72 47.82 -25.09
CA ALA A 381 2.29 47.59 -23.76
C ALA A 381 3.73 47.01 -23.86
N PRO A 382 4.73 47.83 -24.24
CA PRO A 382 6.07 47.34 -24.56
C PRO A 382 6.86 46.87 -23.34
N HIS A 383 7.55 45.72 -23.46
CA HIS A 383 8.50 45.18 -22.49
C HIS A 383 9.86 45.01 -23.15
N LEU A 384 10.69 46.05 -23.13
CA LEU A 384 12.00 46.00 -23.80
C LEU A 384 13.06 45.31 -22.93
N PRO A 385 13.98 44.52 -23.53
CA PRO A 385 15.15 44.01 -22.82
C PRO A 385 15.94 45.14 -22.14
N ALA A 386 16.49 44.85 -20.96
CA ALA A 386 17.21 45.84 -20.16
C ALA A 386 18.48 46.39 -20.83
N ASP A 387 19.06 45.65 -21.78
CA ASP A 387 20.26 46.02 -22.53
C ASP A 387 19.97 46.55 -23.95
N SER A 388 18.71 46.93 -24.21
CA SER A 388 18.28 47.53 -25.47
C SER A 388 17.67 48.92 -25.27
N ASP A 389 18.12 49.86 -26.11
CA ASP A 389 17.74 51.28 -26.03
C ASP A 389 16.74 51.71 -27.12
N PHE A 390 16.68 51.00 -28.24
CA PHE A 390 15.90 51.38 -29.43
C PHE A 390 15.29 50.16 -30.14
N TRP A 391 14.00 50.23 -30.46
CA TRP A 391 13.29 49.28 -31.33
C TRP A 391 12.44 50.03 -32.35
N SER A 392 12.28 49.43 -33.53
CA SER A 392 11.32 49.89 -34.53
C SER A 392 10.65 48.71 -35.20
N ALA A 393 9.34 48.82 -35.43
CA ALA A 393 8.58 47.76 -36.08
C ALA A 393 7.43 48.32 -36.92
N ASP A 394 7.07 47.53 -37.93
CA ASP A 394 5.94 47.75 -38.82
C ASP A 394 4.89 46.68 -38.54
N LEU A 395 3.83 47.07 -37.83
CA LEU A 395 2.84 46.14 -37.27
C LEU A 395 1.60 46.13 -38.15
N ARG A 396 1.33 45.03 -38.83
CA ARG A 396 0.18 44.90 -39.75
C ARG A 396 -1.11 44.59 -38.99
N PHE A 397 -2.21 45.19 -39.42
CA PHE A 397 -3.55 44.92 -38.93
C PHE A 397 -4.60 45.35 -39.95
N GLY A 398 -5.77 44.72 -39.92
CA GLY A 398 -6.82 44.92 -40.93
C GLY A 398 -6.34 44.63 -42.36
N PRO A 399 -7.18 44.88 -43.37
CA PRO A 399 -6.87 44.45 -44.74
C PRO A 399 -5.63 45.16 -45.34
N ASP A 400 -5.37 46.42 -44.99
CA ASP A 400 -4.29 47.23 -45.62
C ASP A 400 -3.57 48.18 -44.63
N TRP A 401 -3.71 47.99 -43.31
CA TRP A 401 -3.20 48.97 -42.33
C TRP A 401 -1.92 48.53 -41.64
N LYS A 402 -1.11 49.54 -41.28
CA LYS A 402 0.16 49.35 -40.58
C LYS A 402 0.32 50.39 -39.48
N LEU A 403 0.77 49.94 -38.30
CA LEU A 403 1.23 50.81 -37.22
C LEU A 403 2.76 50.76 -37.19
N SER A 404 3.39 51.84 -37.65
CA SER A 404 4.85 52.00 -37.54
C SER A 404 5.16 52.53 -36.15
N VAL A 405 5.91 51.78 -35.34
CA VAL A 405 6.30 52.20 -34.00
C VAL A 405 7.80 52.39 -33.89
N ARG A 406 8.22 53.42 -33.16
CA ARG A 406 9.60 53.63 -32.70
C ARG A 406 9.61 53.74 -31.19
N LEU A 407 10.24 52.78 -30.53
CA LEU A 407 10.32 52.66 -29.09
C LEU A 407 11.73 53.03 -28.64
N GLU A 408 11.85 54.03 -27.77
CA GLU A 408 13.13 54.53 -27.26
C GLU A 408 13.10 54.61 -25.74
N ARG A 409 14.13 54.07 -25.09
CA ARG A 409 14.29 54.22 -23.64
C ARG A 409 14.75 55.64 -23.34
N VAL A 410 13.96 56.40 -22.59
CA VAL A 410 14.25 57.81 -22.27
C VAL A 410 14.09 58.08 -20.77
N LEU A 411 14.79 59.11 -20.29
CA LEU A 411 14.54 59.71 -18.98
C LEU A 411 13.61 60.92 -19.18
N ASP A 412 12.40 60.87 -18.64
CA ASP A 412 11.50 62.01 -18.69
C ASP A 412 12.05 63.15 -17.83
N THR A 413 12.52 64.21 -18.48
CA THR A 413 13.09 65.39 -17.82
C THR A 413 12.06 66.24 -17.07
N ALA A 414 10.76 66.07 -17.32
CA ALA A 414 9.69 66.80 -16.64
C ALA A 414 9.19 66.08 -15.36
N ALA A 415 9.12 64.73 -15.39
CA ALA A 415 8.68 63.91 -14.25
C ALA A 415 9.81 63.24 -13.46
N GLY A 416 11.06 63.27 -13.96
CA GLY A 416 12.21 62.61 -13.33
C GLY A 416 12.15 61.08 -13.37
N GLN A 417 11.33 60.50 -14.25
CA GLN A 417 11.02 59.07 -14.31
C GLN A 417 11.56 58.42 -15.59
N ALA A 418 12.13 57.23 -15.46
CA ALA A 418 12.54 56.40 -16.59
C ALA A 418 11.32 55.82 -17.31
N GLY A 419 11.36 55.73 -18.64
CA GLY A 419 10.29 55.08 -19.40
C GLY A 419 10.66 54.75 -20.84
N ILE A 420 9.68 54.25 -21.58
CA ILE A 420 9.75 53.99 -23.01
C ILE A 420 8.91 55.04 -23.71
N ARG A 421 9.55 55.89 -24.53
CA ARG A 421 8.86 56.77 -25.46
C ARG A 421 8.55 55.98 -26.72
N CYS A 422 7.28 55.96 -27.10
CA CYS A 422 6.80 55.37 -28.33
C CYS A 422 6.29 56.47 -29.28
N VAL A 423 6.87 56.57 -30.47
CA VAL A 423 6.28 57.33 -31.57
C VAL A 423 5.57 56.33 -32.49
N ALA A 424 4.25 56.40 -32.51
CA ALA A 424 3.40 55.53 -33.32
C ALA A 424 2.81 56.32 -34.49
N ARG A 425 2.92 55.77 -35.70
CA ARG A 425 2.34 56.33 -36.92
C ARG A 425 1.49 55.28 -37.61
N TRP A 426 0.20 55.58 -37.74
CA TRP A 426 -0.74 54.74 -38.49
C TRP A 426 -0.70 55.11 -39.97
N THR A 427 -0.42 54.13 -40.83
CA THR A 427 -0.41 54.28 -42.30
C THR A 427 -1.27 53.22 -42.96
N THR A 428 -1.66 53.45 -44.22
CA THR A 428 -2.39 52.49 -45.06
C THR A 428 -1.69 52.29 -46.39
N ASP A 429 -1.64 51.04 -46.85
CA ASP A 429 -1.20 50.68 -48.19
C ASP A 429 -2.32 50.98 -49.23
N ASN A 430 -3.54 51.29 -48.78
CA ASN A 430 -4.73 51.57 -49.59
C ASN A 430 -5.57 52.77 -49.05
N PRO A 431 -5.28 54.01 -49.48
CA PRO A 431 -5.91 55.23 -48.94
C PRO A 431 -7.39 55.44 -49.30
N ALA A 432 -7.99 54.58 -50.13
CA ALA A 432 -9.37 54.68 -50.58
C ALA A 432 -10.38 53.89 -49.73
N GLY A 433 -9.92 53.10 -48.74
CA GLY A 433 -10.78 52.31 -47.85
C GLY A 433 -11.42 53.13 -46.72
N PRO A 434 -12.55 52.68 -46.15
CA PRO A 434 -13.15 53.31 -44.98
C PRO A 434 -12.18 53.25 -43.78
N VAL A 435 -11.91 54.40 -43.17
CA VAL A 435 -11.08 54.52 -41.96
C VAL A 435 -11.94 54.25 -40.72
N PRO A 436 -11.74 53.13 -39.99
CA PRO A 436 -12.46 52.91 -38.75
C PRO A 436 -11.98 53.87 -37.66
N PRO A 437 -12.87 54.40 -36.79
CA PRO A 437 -12.43 55.09 -35.59
C PRO A 437 -11.76 54.07 -34.65
N LEU A 438 -10.45 54.22 -34.40
CA LEU A 438 -9.70 53.36 -33.49
C LEU A 438 -9.14 54.18 -32.32
N ALA A 439 -9.05 53.55 -31.16
CA ALA A 439 -8.32 54.08 -30.01
C ALA A 439 -7.01 53.33 -29.78
N LEU A 440 -5.88 54.03 -29.78
CA LEU A 440 -4.58 53.51 -29.36
C LEU A 440 -4.39 53.83 -27.87
N ASN A 441 -4.38 52.82 -27.00
CA ASN A 441 -4.31 52.98 -25.54
C ASN A 441 -5.36 53.97 -24.98
N GLY A 442 -6.57 53.96 -25.55
CA GLY A 442 -7.66 54.86 -25.16
C GLY A 442 -7.63 56.24 -25.82
N VAL A 443 -6.59 56.57 -26.59
CA VAL A 443 -6.49 57.82 -27.36
C VAL A 443 -6.96 57.59 -28.78
N ARG A 444 -7.97 58.35 -29.23
CA ARG A 444 -8.47 58.25 -30.61
C ARG A 444 -7.38 58.66 -31.61
N ILE A 445 -7.10 57.78 -32.58
CA ILE A 445 -6.11 58.02 -33.63
C ILE A 445 -6.77 58.13 -35.02
N VAL A 446 -6.08 58.78 -35.95
CA VAL A 446 -6.47 58.85 -37.37
C VAL A 446 -5.24 58.55 -38.26
N PRO A 447 -5.44 58.06 -39.50
CA PRO A 447 -4.33 57.75 -40.41
C PRO A 447 -3.44 58.96 -40.66
N ASP A 448 -2.15 58.68 -40.90
CA ASP A 448 -1.08 59.63 -41.20
C ASP A 448 -0.77 60.66 -40.10
N THR A 449 -1.27 60.44 -38.89
CA THR A 449 -0.87 61.21 -37.69
C THR A 449 0.13 60.45 -36.84
N GLU A 450 1.09 61.18 -36.28
CA GLU A 450 2.01 60.67 -35.28
C GLU A 450 1.41 60.89 -33.89
N LEU A 451 1.39 59.85 -33.07
CA LEU A 451 1.02 59.90 -31.68
C LEU A 451 2.23 59.48 -30.84
N GLU A 452 2.62 60.35 -29.91
CA GLU A 452 3.65 60.05 -28.92
C GLU A 452 3.00 59.50 -27.64
N LEU A 453 3.44 58.33 -27.21
CA LEU A 453 3.02 57.68 -25.97
C LEU A 453 4.23 57.50 -25.06
N PHE A 454 4.03 57.63 -23.75
CA PHE A 454 5.06 57.38 -22.76
C PHE A 454 4.63 56.25 -21.83
N PHE A 455 5.46 55.22 -21.72
CA PHE A 455 5.23 54.06 -20.86
C PHE A 455 6.21 54.12 -19.67
N PRO A 456 5.73 54.40 -18.45
CA PRO A 456 6.58 54.50 -17.28
C PRO A 456 7.22 53.15 -16.94
N VAL A 457 8.51 53.17 -16.61
CA VAL A 457 9.25 52.03 -16.07
C VAL A 457 9.50 52.26 -14.58
N SER A 458 9.15 51.29 -13.75
CA SER A 458 9.40 51.31 -12.31
C SER A 458 10.75 50.64 -11.99
N GLY A 459 11.46 51.15 -10.96
CA GLY A 459 12.79 50.66 -10.52
C GLY A 459 13.93 51.67 -10.74
N VAL A 460 14.99 51.60 -9.91
CA VAL A 460 16.16 52.47 -10.07
C VAL A 460 16.86 52.10 -11.38
N LEU A 461 17.00 53.07 -12.30
CA LEU A 461 18.05 53.06 -13.34
C LEU A 461 19.44 53.16 -12.66
N GLN A 462 19.77 52.29 -11.70
CA GLN A 462 21.19 52.01 -11.51
C GLN A 462 21.57 51.30 -12.79
N SER A 463 22.52 51.88 -13.53
CA SER A 463 23.13 51.26 -14.71
C SER A 463 23.04 49.76 -14.51
N PRO A 464 22.18 49.01 -15.23
CA PRO A 464 22.27 47.58 -15.16
C PRO A 464 23.75 47.32 -15.41
N ALA A 465 24.43 46.58 -14.53
CA ALA A 465 25.70 46.02 -14.95
C ALA A 465 25.39 45.49 -16.36
N LYS A 466 26.10 45.99 -17.40
CA LYS A 466 25.86 45.83 -18.86
C LYS A 466 25.89 44.36 -19.32
N ASN A 467 25.38 43.48 -18.46
CA ASN A 467 25.75 42.12 -18.19
C ASN A 467 24.56 41.31 -17.68
N THR A 468 23.46 41.83 -17.10
CA THR A 468 22.43 40.92 -16.54
C THR A 468 21.80 39.97 -17.57
N GLY A 469 21.49 40.44 -18.79
CA GLY A 469 21.14 39.54 -19.91
C GLY A 469 22.34 38.85 -20.55
N ARG A 470 23.53 39.47 -20.49
CA ARG A 470 24.79 38.98 -21.08
C ARG A 470 25.44 37.84 -20.27
N ILE A 471 25.13 37.70 -18.98
CA ILE A 471 25.62 36.61 -18.11
C ILE A 471 24.99 35.28 -18.54
N TRP A 472 23.74 35.31 -19.02
CA TRP A 472 23.01 34.10 -19.43
C TRP A 472 22.95 33.90 -20.95
N CYS A 473 23.39 34.90 -21.72
CA CYS A 473 23.58 34.81 -23.16
C CYS A 473 25.06 34.53 -23.46
N THR A 474 25.41 33.28 -23.72
CA THR A 474 26.77 32.78 -23.92
C THR A 474 27.44 33.32 -25.20
N ASP A 475 28.75 33.60 -25.17
CA ASP A 475 29.66 33.52 -26.33
C ASP A 475 29.92 32.02 -26.62
N PRO A 476 30.37 31.57 -27.82
CA PRO A 476 30.19 30.19 -28.33
C PRO A 476 30.50 29.15 -27.25
N PHE A 477 29.50 28.35 -26.93
CA PHE A 477 29.24 27.77 -25.61
C PHE A 477 30.42 26.90 -25.16
N PRO A 478 31.31 27.37 -24.26
CA PRO A 478 32.35 26.54 -23.70
C PRO A 478 31.84 25.91 -22.40
N LYS A 479 32.05 24.59 -22.24
CA LYS A 479 31.86 23.77 -21.02
C LYS A 479 31.68 24.60 -19.73
N ARG A 480 30.45 24.74 -19.23
CA ARG A 480 30.18 25.25 -17.88
C ARG A 480 28.99 24.58 -17.22
N GLU A 481 29.12 24.44 -15.91
CA GLU A 481 28.04 24.16 -14.97
C GLU A 481 26.96 25.24 -15.12
N LEU A 482 25.70 24.85 -15.29
CA LEU A 482 24.57 25.80 -15.31
C LEU A 482 24.58 26.63 -14.02
N GLU A 483 24.44 27.96 -14.13
CA GLU A 483 24.32 28.85 -12.97
C GLU A 483 23.13 28.39 -12.07
N PRO A 484 23.21 28.54 -10.72
CA PRO A 484 22.19 28.10 -9.75
C PRO A 484 20.76 28.61 -9.98
N GLU A 485 20.62 29.58 -10.88
CA GLU A 485 19.40 30.29 -11.23
C GLU A 485 18.56 29.55 -12.29
N TRP A 486 19.14 28.60 -13.03
CA TRP A 486 18.42 27.75 -14.00
C TRP A 486 18.05 26.41 -13.40
N CYS A 487 16.92 25.85 -13.84
CA CYS A 487 16.57 24.48 -13.49
C CYS A 487 17.63 23.49 -14.03
N GLY A 488 18.01 22.48 -13.23
CA GLY A 488 19.05 21.49 -13.59
C GLY A 488 20.48 21.84 -13.15
N SER A 489 20.71 23.02 -12.56
CA SER A 489 21.99 23.41 -11.96
C SER A 489 22.24 22.68 -10.61
N VAL A 490 23.01 21.59 -10.64
CA VAL A 490 23.55 20.86 -9.46
C VAL A 490 22.58 20.69 -8.28
N ARG A 491 21.29 20.40 -8.55
CA ARG A 491 20.35 19.93 -7.52
C ARG A 491 20.16 18.43 -7.66
N ARG A 492 21.10 17.65 -7.12
CA ARG A 492 20.81 16.24 -6.80
C ARG A 492 19.93 16.19 -5.56
N LYS A 493 18.64 16.46 -5.74
CA LYS A 493 17.61 16.06 -4.79
C LYS A 493 17.26 14.60 -5.02
N ASP A 494 17.21 13.83 -3.94
CA ASP A 494 17.16 12.37 -3.99
C ASP A 494 15.98 11.88 -4.83
N PHE A 495 16.14 10.84 -5.66
CA PHE A 495 15.06 10.27 -6.49
C PHE A 495 13.80 9.94 -5.67
N LEU A 496 14.00 9.59 -4.40
CA LEU A 496 12.93 9.44 -3.44
C LEU A 496 12.16 10.72 -3.19
N GLU A 497 12.83 11.85 -2.93
CA GLU A 497 12.21 13.18 -2.75
C GLU A 497 11.33 13.56 -3.96
N ARG A 498 11.68 13.08 -5.14
CA ARG A 498 10.97 13.29 -6.42
C ARG A 498 9.65 12.53 -6.51
N LEU A 499 9.68 11.23 -6.18
CA LEU A 499 8.51 10.36 -6.18
C LEU A 499 7.51 10.76 -5.08
N ILE A 500 8.06 11.21 -3.96
CA ILE A 500 7.41 11.80 -2.79
C ILE A 500 6.59 13.05 -3.09
N LEU A 501 7.18 14.03 -3.76
CA LEU A 501 6.55 15.33 -4.01
C LEU A 501 5.49 15.27 -5.11
N SER A 502 5.55 14.25 -5.98
CA SER A 502 4.62 14.04 -7.10
C SER A 502 3.17 13.71 -6.67
N ASN A 503 2.92 13.39 -5.39
CA ASN A 503 1.61 12.97 -4.87
C ASN A 503 1.07 11.63 -5.44
N ARG A 504 1.83 10.94 -6.31
CA ARG A 504 1.53 9.57 -6.80
C ARG A 504 1.62 8.49 -5.71
N MET A 505 2.09 8.89 -4.53
CA MET A 505 2.21 8.07 -3.32
C MET A 505 0.89 7.90 -2.54
N ASN A 506 -0.19 8.53 -2.99
CA ASN A 506 -1.42 8.69 -2.22
C ASN A 506 -2.64 8.15 -2.99
N ILE A 507 -2.58 6.89 -3.42
CA ILE A 507 -3.73 6.16 -3.96
C ILE A 507 -4.07 5.05 -2.95
N PRO A 508 -5.28 5.03 -2.36
CA PRO A 508 -5.66 4.06 -1.34
C PRO A 508 -5.67 2.60 -1.81
N ASN A 509 -5.60 2.32 -3.10
CA ASN A 509 -5.41 0.97 -3.65
C ASN A 509 -4.51 1.07 -4.89
N GLY A 510 -3.47 0.24 -4.97
CA GLY A 510 -2.43 0.29 -5.99
C GLY A 510 -2.91 0.20 -7.44
N GLY A 511 -3.37 1.32 -8.00
CA GLY A 511 -3.53 1.50 -9.44
C GLY A 511 -2.19 1.32 -10.18
N PRO A 512 -2.17 1.38 -11.52
CA PRO A 512 -1.00 1.10 -12.37
C PRO A 512 0.29 1.89 -12.03
N GLN A 513 0.21 2.90 -11.17
CA GLN A 513 1.35 3.71 -10.71
C GLN A 513 2.10 3.12 -9.49
N ALA A 514 1.51 2.17 -8.73
CA ALA A 514 2.15 1.54 -7.58
C ALA A 514 3.37 0.67 -7.95
N ALA A 515 3.41 0.17 -9.20
CA ALA A 515 4.55 -0.56 -9.76
C ALA A 515 5.86 0.26 -9.79
N SER A 516 5.77 1.60 -9.78
CA SER A 516 6.95 2.49 -9.86
C SER A 516 7.77 2.56 -8.56
N LEU A 517 7.11 2.54 -7.39
CA LEU A 517 7.78 2.49 -6.07
C LEU A 517 8.35 1.12 -5.76
N GLU A 518 7.60 0.10 -6.13
CA GLU A 518 7.99 -1.28 -5.87
C GLU A 518 9.29 -1.61 -6.59
N TRP A 519 9.39 -1.26 -7.87
CA TRP A 519 10.64 -1.38 -8.63
C TRP A 519 11.81 -0.64 -7.98
N PHE A 520 11.59 0.53 -7.39
CA PHE A 520 12.64 1.30 -6.75
C PHE A 520 13.15 0.65 -5.45
N PHE A 521 12.24 0.25 -4.56
CA PHE A 521 12.61 -0.42 -3.31
C PHE A 521 13.17 -1.83 -3.53
N ASP A 522 12.71 -2.51 -4.58
CA ASP A 522 13.20 -3.82 -5.01
C ASP A 522 14.54 -3.69 -5.78
N SER A 523 14.98 -2.46 -6.09
CA SER A 523 16.21 -2.24 -6.85
C SER A 523 17.45 -2.60 -6.04
N ASP A 524 18.39 -3.24 -6.73
CA ASP A 524 19.69 -3.62 -6.18
C ASP A 524 20.51 -2.41 -5.71
N TRP A 525 20.27 -1.25 -6.33
CA TRP A 525 20.88 0.02 -5.95
C TRP A 525 20.37 0.52 -4.60
N PHE A 526 19.04 0.56 -4.39
CA PHE A 526 18.45 1.03 -3.14
C PHE A 526 18.94 0.17 -1.97
N ARG A 527 18.88 -1.16 -2.17
CA ARG A 527 19.36 -2.18 -1.27
C ARG A 527 20.81 -1.95 -0.85
N LYS A 528 21.73 -1.78 -1.82
CA LYS A 528 23.17 -1.57 -1.54
C LYS A 528 23.47 -0.22 -0.89
N LYS A 529 22.67 0.81 -1.19
CA LYS A 529 22.92 2.18 -0.70
C LYS A 529 22.40 2.40 0.72
N TYR A 530 21.20 1.92 1.03
CA TYR A 530 20.48 2.32 2.24
C TYR A 530 20.30 1.22 3.27
N ASN A 531 20.42 -0.07 2.91
CA ASN A 531 20.23 -1.12 3.91
C ASN A 531 21.34 -1.07 4.96
N THR A 532 20.94 -1.26 6.21
CA THR A 532 21.83 -1.23 7.35
C THR A 532 21.76 -2.53 8.15
N ARG A 533 22.82 -2.79 8.91
CA ARG A 533 22.88 -3.86 9.93
C ARG A 533 23.09 -3.30 11.34
N LEU A 534 22.93 -1.98 11.51
CA LEU A 534 23.04 -1.34 12.81
C LEU A 534 21.77 -1.63 13.62
N GLY A 535 21.94 -1.83 14.93
CA GLY A 535 20.79 -1.89 15.83
C GLY A 535 19.97 -0.60 15.77
N LEU A 536 18.65 -0.73 15.66
CA LEU A 536 17.69 0.37 15.55
C LEU A 536 16.95 0.60 16.88
N GLY A 537 16.27 1.75 16.96
CA GLY A 537 15.48 2.20 18.09
C GLY A 537 16.28 2.90 19.18
N ALA A 538 15.80 2.88 20.42
CA ALA A 538 16.51 3.41 21.58
C ALA A 538 17.50 2.38 22.17
N LEU A 539 18.78 2.57 21.86
CA LEU A 539 19.88 1.77 22.38
C LEU A 539 20.42 2.40 23.67
N TYR A 540 19.91 1.93 24.79
CA TYR A 540 20.23 2.45 26.11
C TYR A 540 21.57 1.95 26.65
N SER A 541 22.27 2.84 27.35
CA SER A 541 23.32 2.56 28.33
C SER A 541 23.18 3.54 29.49
N ARG A 542 23.84 3.29 30.63
CA ARG A 542 23.72 4.16 31.82
C ARG A 542 24.22 5.59 31.57
N ASP A 543 25.23 5.75 30.72
CA ASP A 543 25.86 7.07 30.48
C ASP A 543 25.25 7.80 29.29
N MET A 544 24.56 7.11 28.38
CA MET A 544 23.94 7.69 27.19
C MET A 544 22.89 6.77 26.55
N THR A 545 21.98 7.34 25.76
CA THR A 545 21.08 6.60 24.86
C THR A 545 21.31 7.03 23.42
N VAL A 546 21.46 6.05 22.53
CA VAL A 546 21.56 6.27 21.08
C VAL A 546 20.21 5.95 20.44
N PHE A 547 19.58 6.95 19.83
CA PHE A 547 18.36 6.78 19.06
C PHE A 547 18.71 6.60 17.59
N ARG A 548 18.18 5.54 16.96
CA ARG A 548 18.34 5.26 15.53
C ARG A 548 17.02 4.94 14.87
N LEU A 549 16.73 5.60 13.75
CA LEU A 549 15.61 5.28 12.88
C LEU A 549 16.13 5.01 11.47
N TRP A 550 15.77 3.87 10.89
CA TRP A 550 15.99 3.64 9.46
C TRP A 550 14.87 4.36 8.70
N ALA A 551 15.22 5.47 8.05
CA ALA A 551 14.28 6.30 7.31
C ALA A 551 14.97 6.95 6.10
N PRO A 552 15.43 6.15 5.11
CA PRO A 552 16.24 6.63 3.99
C PRO A 552 15.49 7.61 3.07
N THR A 553 14.15 7.63 3.16
CA THR A 553 13.28 8.47 2.34
C THR A 553 12.86 9.75 3.07
N ALA A 554 13.18 9.87 4.36
CA ALA A 554 12.84 11.04 5.15
C ALA A 554 13.74 12.22 4.80
N ARG A 555 13.16 13.42 4.79
CA ARG A 555 13.86 14.70 4.66
C ARG A 555 14.36 15.22 5.99
N SER A 556 13.60 14.97 7.06
CA SER A 556 14.01 15.29 8.41
C SER A 556 13.39 14.31 9.40
N VAL A 557 14.15 14.00 10.45
CA VAL A 557 13.67 13.24 11.60
C VAL A 557 14.03 14.02 12.86
N SER A 558 13.08 14.14 13.79
CA SER A 558 13.31 14.69 15.13
C SER A 558 12.80 13.74 16.20
N LEU A 559 13.48 13.70 17.33
CA LEU A 559 13.04 13.01 18.53
C LEU A 559 12.13 13.94 19.35
N VAL A 560 10.89 13.53 19.58
CA VAL A 560 9.92 14.26 20.41
C VAL A 560 9.86 13.56 21.76
N LEU A 561 10.23 14.25 22.84
CA LEU A 561 10.28 13.73 24.20
C LEU A 561 9.03 14.10 24.98
N TYR A 562 8.61 13.21 25.87
CA TYR A 562 7.41 13.36 26.70
C TYR A 562 7.71 13.00 28.16
N PRO A 563 7.04 13.65 29.13
CA PRO A 563 7.20 13.33 30.54
C PRO A 563 6.42 12.09 30.98
N ASP A 564 5.42 11.65 30.20
CA ASP A 564 4.62 10.45 30.48
C ASP A 564 4.27 9.67 29.19
N GLY A 565 3.77 8.45 29.40
CA GLY A 565 3.33 7.54 28.34
C GLY A 565 1.87 7.74 27.90
N ASN A 566 1.23 8.85 28.29
CA ASN A 566 -0.20 9.08 28.04
C ASN A 566 -0.39 10.31 27.16
N ASP A 567 -0.94 11.41 27.70
CA ASP A 567 -1.38 12.57 26.92
C ASP A 567 -0.61 13.88 27.23
N ALA A 568 0.45 13.85 28.05
CA ALA A 568 1.19 15.08 28.34
C ALA A 568 1.75 15.76 27.08
N PRO A 569 1.85 17.10 27.04
CA PRO A 569 2.48 17.80 25.92
C PRO A 569 3.98 17.44 25.80
N PRO A 570 4.57 17.58 24.60
CA PRO A 570 6.01 17.36 24.42
C PRO A 570 6.86 18.22 25.36
N SER A 571 7.86 17.63 26.00
CA SER A 571 8.84 18.33 26.83
C SER A 571 9.99 18.91 26.00
N ALA A 572 10.35 18.25 24.89
CA ALA A 572 11.37 18.72 23.96
C ALA A 572 11.19 18.12 22.56
N VAL A 573 11.72 18.80 21.55
CA VAL A 573 11.87 18.27 20.18
C VAL A 573 13.32 18.48 19.77
N VAL A 574 14.03 17.40 19.50
CA VAL A 574 15.47 17.40 19.22
C VAL A 574 15.71 16.88 17.80
N PRO A 575 16.29 17.66 16.88
CA PRO A 575 16.57 17.19 15.52
C PRO A 575 17.61 16.05 15.54
N MET A 576 17.41 15.06 14.67
CA MET A 576 18.37 13.97 14.46
C MET A 576 19.26 14.25 13.24
N THR A 577 20.43 13.62 13.20
CA THR A 577 21.37 13.77 12.09
C THR A 577 21.15 12.66 11.06
N ALA A 578 21.09 13.01 9.77
CA ALA A 578 21.07 12.05 8.68
C ALA A 578 22.44 11.40 8.51
N GLY A 579 22.47 10.08 8.34
CA GLY A 579 23.69 9.28 8.33
C GLY A 579 24.06 8.81 9.74
N SER A 580 24.41 7.53 9.89
CA SER A 580 24.97 7.06 11.18
C SER A 580 26.25 7.84 11.52
N LEU A 581 26.35 8.34 12.76
CA LEU A 581 27.52 9.09 13.20
C LEU A 581 28.78 8.20 13.30
N ARG A 582 28.60 6.87 13.34
CA ARG A 582 29.70 5.91 13.43
C ARG A 582 30.19 5.40 12.08
N THR A 583 29.27 5.08 11.17
CA THR A 583 29.60 4.40 9.90
C THR A 583 29.34 5.25 8.66
N GLY A 584 28.64 6.39 8.80
CA GLY A 584 28.19 7.20 7.67
C GLY A 584 27.07 6.56 6.85
N ASP A 585 26.41 5.52 7.37
CA ASP A 585 25.34 4.79 6.68
C ASP A 585 24.17 5.72 6.34
N PRO A 586 23.91 6.01 5.05
CA PRO A 586 23.00 7.08 4.65
C PRO A 586 21.53 6.74 4.85
N GLY A 587 21.17 5.49 5.18
CA GLY A 587 19.79 5.11 5.45
C GLY A 587 19.30 5.37 6.88
N VAL A 588 20.21 5.74 7.78
CA VAL A 588 19.94 5.85 9.23
C VAL A 588 19.94 7.30 9.68
N TRP A 589 18.96 7.66 10.51
CA TRP A 589 18.95 8.88 11.30
C TRP A 589 19.40 8.57 12.71
N GLU A 590 20.33 9.36 13.25
CA GLU A 590 20.96 9.08 14.55
C GLU A 590 20.98 10.32 15.46
N LEU A 591 20.75 10.10 16.75
CA LEU A 591 20.93 11.09 17.81
C LEU A 591 21.50 10.40 19.05
N VAL A 592 22.53 11.00 19.65
CA VAL A 592 23.11 10.54 20.92
C VAL A 592 22.76 11.53 22.00
N MET A 593 22.06 11.07 23.04
CA MET A 593 21.75 11.86 24.22
C MET A 593 22.52 11.33 25.43
N GLN A 594 23.18 12.22 26.16
CA GLN A 594 23.94 11.88 27.36
C GLN A 594 23.00 11.73 28.57
N GLY A 595 23.39 10.89 29.52
CA GLY A 595 22.67 10.61 30.75
C GLY A 595 21.80 9.35 30.71
N ASP A 596 21.33 8.98 31.90
CA ASP A 596 20.38 7.89 32.11
C ASP A 596 18.97 8.36 31.71
N LEU A 597 18.50 7.90 30.56
CA LEU A 597 17.16 8.23 30.03
C LEU A 597 16.11 7.16 30.32
N HIS A 598 16.40 6.18 31.19
CA HIS A 598 15.41 5.17 31.58
C HIS A 598 14.07 5.81 32.00
N GLY A 599 12.96 5.30 31.47
CA GLY A 599 11.61 5.80 31.75
C GLY A 599 11.21 7.03 30.93
N THR A 600 12.09 7.56 30.07
CA THR A 600 11.76 8.68 29.17
C THR A 600 10.92 8.18 28.01
N TYR A 601 9.78 8.84 27.76
CA TYR A 601 8.90 8.55 26.64
C TYR A 601 9.25 9.40 25.42
N TYR A 602 9.11 8.82 24.24
CA TYR A 602 9.45 9.48 22.99
C TYR A 602 8.62 9.02 21.79
N ARG A 603 8.63 9.84 20.75
CA ARG A 603 8.17 9.55 19.39
C ARG A 603 9.18 10.09 18.39
N PHE A 604 9.17 9.56 17.17
CA PHE A 604 9.86 10.19 16.05
C PHE A 604 8.89 11.08 15.29
N ARG A 605 9.29 12.32 15.04
CA ARG A 605 8.65 13.20 14.05
C ARG A 605 9.37 13.03 12.73
N VAL A 606 8.70 12.40 11.78
CA VAL A 606 9.25 12.07 10.47
C VAL A 606 8.61 12.98 9.43
N GLN A 607 9.45 13.70 8.69
CA GLN A 607 9.04 14.36 7.46
C GLN A 607 9.49 13.51 6.28
N ALA A 608 8.57 12.72 5.75
CA ALA A 608 8.78 11.91 4.56
C ALA A 608 7.63 12.24 3.60
N HIS A 609 7.89 12.26 2.30
CA HIS A 609 6.78 12.22 1.34
C HIS A 609 5.95 13.53 1.31
N GLY A 610 6.58 14.66 1.70
CA GLY A 610 5.91 15.95 1.87
C GLY A 610 4.99 16.03 3.10
N ILE A 611 4.90 14.95 3.88
CA ILE A 611 4.02 14.79 5.02
C ILE A 611 4.87 14.75 6.29
N VAL A 612 4.42 15.47 7.33
CA VAL A 612 5.01 15.40 8.66
C VAL A 612 4.07 14.61 9.55
N ARG A 613 4.56 13.53 10.15
CA ARG A 613 3.82 12.72 11.12
C ARG A 613 4.70 12.38 12.31
N ASP A 614 4.08 12.33 13.48
CA ASP A 614 4.69 11.76 14.68
C ASP A 614 4.34 10.27 14.71
N THR A 615 5.30 9.43 15.06
CA THR A 615 5.12 7.98 15.13
C THR A 615 5.84 7.40 16.35
N ALA A 616 5.33 6.29 16.87
CA ALA A 616 6.12 5.43 17.74
C ALA A 616 7.39 4.96 16.98
N ASP A 617 8.40 4.54 17.72
CA ASP A 617 9.58 3.87 17.19
C ASP A 617 9.21 2.45 16.72
N PRO A 618 9.40 2.10 15.45
CA PRO A 618 9.12 0.74 14.96
C PRO A 618 9.89 -0.33 15.74
N ALA A 619 11.05 0.00 16.31
CA ALA A 619 11.89 -0.90 17.10
C ALA A 619 11.65 -0.77 18.62
N ALA A 620 10.59 -0.06 19.06
CA ALA A 620 10.28 0.16 20.46
C ALA A 620 10.12 -1.15 21.24
N LYS A 621 10.90 -1.32 22.30
CA LYS A 621 10.89 -2.55 23.11
C LYS A 621 9.89 -2.51 24.28
N THR A 622 9.29 -1.35 24.51
CA THR A 622 8.15 -1.11 25.41
C THR A 622 7.60 0.29 25.14
N CYS A 623 6.39 0.57 25.63
CA CYS A 623 5.61 1.75 25.32
C CYS A 623 4.71 2.16 26.49
N GLY A 624 4.13 3.36 26.38
CA GLY A 624 3.04 3.83 27.23
C GLY A 624 1.67 3.35 26.73
N VAL A 625 0.62 4.02 27.18
CA VAL A 625 -0.78 3.68 26.86
C VAL A 625 -1.00 3.60 25.34
N ASN A 626 -1.68 2.54 24.91
CA ASN A 626 -2.10 2.28 23.53
C ASN A 626 -0.94 2.26 22.52
N GLY A 627 0.29 1.99 22.97
CA GLY A 627 1.46 1.92 22.10
C GLY A 627 1.91 3.23 21.47
N LYS A 628 1.29 4.38 21.81
CA LYS A 628 1.48 5.64 21.07
C LYS A 628 2.78 6.36 21.37
N ARG A 629 3.41 6.07 22.50
CA ARG A 629 4.72 6.62 22.92
C ARG A 629 5.65 5.49 23.30
N SER A 630 6.76 5.38 22.59
CA SER A 630 7.84 4.44 22.90
C SER A 630 8.56 4.89 24.17
N MET A 631 9.17 3.97 24.91
CA MET A 631 9.89 4.30 26.14
C MET A 631 11.32 3.79 26.09
N VAL A 632 12.28 4.63 26.48
CA VAL A 632 13.65 4.20 26.74
C VAL A 632 13.64 3.33 28.00
N CYS A 633 14.08 2.08 27.88
CA CYS A 633 14.05 1.12 28.97
C CYS A 633 15.42 0.53 29.26
N ASP A 634 15.70 0.35 30.54
CA ASP A 634 16.83 -0.41 31.08
C ASP A 634 16.21 -1.72 31.56
N PHE A 635 16.30 -2.75 30.74
CA PHE A 635 15.60 -4.00 31.00
C PHE A 635 16.13 -4.75 32.22
N SER A 636 17.35 -4.44 32.68
CA SER A 636 17.85 -4.98 33.95
C SER A 636 17.07 -4.47 35.18
N ARG A 637 16.38 -3.33 35.07
CA ARG A 637 15.51 -2.77 36.12
C ARG A 637 14.10 -3.37 36.12
N THR A 638 13.76 -4.13 35.07
CA THR A 638 12.47 -4.82 34.93
C THR A 638 12.57 -6.31 35.22
N ASP A 639 13.79 -6.83 35.42
CA ASP A 639 14.03 -8.21 35.81
C ASP A 639 13.37 -8.54 37.15
N PRO A 640 12.56 -9.63 37.21
CA PRO A 640 12.11 -10.14 38.49
C PRO A 640 13.25 -10.80 39.26
N GLU A 641 13.03 -11.01 40.56
CA GLU A 641 14.02 -11.65 41.42
C GLU A 641 14.45 -13.02 40.85
N GLY A 642 15.75 -13.24 40.71
CA GLY A 642 16.31 -14.48 40.17
C GLY A 642 16.22 -14.63 38.65
N TRP A 643 15.81 -13.61 37.88
CA TRP A 643 15.67 -13.68 36.42
C TRP A 643 16.87 -14.30 35.72
N ASN A 644 18.09 -13.91 36.09
CA ASN A 644 19.34 -14.43 35.52
C ASN A 644 19.49 -15.97 35.65
N THR A 645 18.86 -16.61 36.63
CA THR A 645 18.87 -18.07 36.85
C THR A 645 17.72 -18.82 36.17
N VAL A 646 16.67 -18.11 35.73
CA VAL A 646 15.54 -18.71 34.99
C VAL A 646 16.06 -19.40 33.73
N ARG A 647 15.66 -20.66 33.53
CA ARG A 647 15.93 -21.47 32.33
C ARG A 647 14.62 -22.13 31.88
N PRO A 648 14.13 -21.85 30.66
CA PRO A 648 13.01 -22.60 30.10
C PRO A 648 13.41 -24.07 29.87
N PRO A 649 12.46 -25.02 29.81
CA PRO A 649 12.78 -26.41 29.53
C PRO A 649 13.46 -26.57 28.18
N GLU A 650 14.38 -27.53 28.10
CA GLU A 650 15.02 -27.94 26.85
C GLU A 650 14.32 -29.19 26.29
N VAL A 651 14.16 -29.24 24.98
CA VAL A 651 13.61 -30.41 24.28
C VAL A 651 14.60 -30.93 23.25
N SER A 652 14.62 -32.25 23.05
CA SER A 652 15.52 -32.85 22.06
C SER A 652 14.94 -32.84 20.65
N SER A 653 13.60 -32.74 20.54
CA SER A 653 12.84 -32.60 19.31
C SER A 653 11.48 -31.96 19.61
N ALA A 654 10.87 -31.29 18.63
CA ALA A 654 9.49 -30.82 18.72
C ALA A 654 8.49 -31.98 18.97
N ASN A 655 8.85 -33.22 18.63
CA ASN A 655 8.02 -34.40 18.93
C ASN A 655 7.82 -34.63 20.44
N ASP A 656 8.74 -34.14 21.27
CA ASP A 656 8.69 -34.25 22.73
C ASP A 656 7.72 -33.23 23.35
N VAL A 657 7.23 -32.29 22.53
CA VAL A 657 6.34 -31.22 22.95
C VAL A 657 4.90 -31.69 22.95
N VAL A 658 4.20 -31.38 24.04
CA VAL A 658 2.75 -31.25 24.10
C VAL A 658 2.47 -29.79 24.41
N ALA A 659 1.96 -29.06 23.41
CA ALA A 659 1.66 -27.64 23.50
C ALA A 659 0.20 -27.39 23.92
N TYR A 660 -0.02 -26.30 24.62
CA TYR A 660 -1.34 -25.86 25.09
C TYR A 660 -1.57 -24.40 24.72
N GLU A 661 -2.43 -24.14 23.75
CA GLU A 661 -2.73 -22.79 23.26
C GLU A 661 -3.75 -22.09 24.16
N VAL A 662 -3.40 -20.91 24.67
CA VAL A 662 -4.25 -20.17 25.60
C VAL A 662 -4.09 -18.66 25.43
N HIS A 663 -5.18 -17.94 25.71
CA HIS A 663 -5.20 -16.49 25.77
C HIS A 663 -5.06 -16.00 27.22
N VAL A 664 -4.27 -14.94 27.44
CA VAL A 664 -3.95 -14.42 28.78
C VAL A 664 -5.21 -14.07 29.57
N ALA A 665 -6.19 -13.42 28.91
CA ALA A 665 -7.42 -13.03 29.59
C ALA A 665 -8.32 -14.22 29.94
N ASP A 666 -8.38 -15.24 29.07
CA ASP A 666 -9.29 -16.39 29.21
C ASP A 666 -9.05 -17.17 30.51
N LEU A 667 -7.79 -17.20 30.97
CA LEU A 667 -7.37 -17.90 32.18
C LEU A 667 -8.05 -17.39 33.45
N THR A 668 -8.36 -16.08 33.50
CA THR A 668 -8.74 -15.41 34.75
C THR A 668 -9.97 -14.52 34.63
N SER A 669 -10.54 -14.33 33.44
CA SER A 669 -11.74 -13.51 33.24
C SER A 669 -13.02 -14.15 33.79
N SER A 670 -13.07 -15.48 33.90
CA SER A 670 -14.21 -16.22 34.42
C SER A 670 -14.57 -15.78 35.86
N PRO A 671 -15.86 -15.53 36.17
CA PRO A 671 -16.30 -15.22 37.53
C PRO A 671 -16.00 -16.33 38.55
N ALA A 672 -15.85 -17.57 38.09
CA ALA A 672 -15.51 -18.74 38.92
C ALA A 672 -14.02 -18.79 39.29
N TRP A 673 -13.17 -17.97 38.66
CA TRP A 673 -11.78 -17.82 39.08
C TRP A 673 -11.71 -17.03 40.40
N ASN A 674 -11.11 -17.65 41.42
CA ASN A 674 -11.15 -17.18 42.81
C ASN A 674 -9.93 -16.35 43.25
N GLY A 675 -9.05 -15.98 42.32
CA GLY A 675 -7.93 -15.08 42.60
C GLY A 675 -8.36 -13.61 42.78
N PRO A 676 -7.42 -12.70 43.10
CA PRO A 676 -7.72 -11.30 43.33
C PRO A 676 -8.36 -10.63 42.10
N SER A 677 -9.51 -9.97 42.29
CA SER A 677 -10.27 -9.36 41.17
C SER A 677 -9.47 -8.33 40.38
N ALA A 678 -8.58 -7.60 41.03
CA ALA A 678 -7.69 -6.60 40.40
C ALA A 678 -6.64 -7.21 39.47
N LEU A 679 -6.38 -8.52 39.56
CA LEU A 679 -5.41 -9.21 38.71
C LEU A 679 -6.08 -9.93 37.53
N ARG A 680 -7.42 -9.93 37.43
CA ARG A 680 -8.11 -10.55 36.30
C ARG A 680 -7.63 -9.94 34.99
N ARG A 681 -7.49 -10.79 33.99
CA ARG A 681 -7.04 -10.44 32.63
C ARG A 681 -5.59 -9.99 32.51
N THR A 682 -4.81 -10.00 33.59
CA THR A 682 -3.43 -9.52 33.58
C THR A 682 -2.41 -10.66 33.53
N TYR A 683 -1.17 -10.37 33.11
CA TYR A 683 -0.04 -11.30 33.22
C TYR A 683 0.17 -11.78 34.66
N ALA A 684 0.03 -10.88 35.64
CA ALA A 684 0.15 -11.21 37.06
C ALA A 684 -0.96 -12.16 37.53
N GLY A 685 -2.17 -12.02 37.00
CA GLY A 685 -3.27 -12.97 37.22
C GLY A 685 -3.01 -14.33 36.57
N ALA A 686 -2.49 -14.31 35.34
CA ALA A 686 -2.21 -15.52 34.55
C ALA A 686 -1.14 -16.42 35.16
N CYS A 687 -0.30 -15.93 36.09
CA CYS A 687 0.62 -16.73 36.89
C CYS A 687 0.32 -16.72 38.41
N HIS A 688 -0.87 -16.30 38.81
CA HIS A 688 -1.24 -16.26 40.23
C HIS A 688 -1.42 -17.70 40.78
N PRO A 689 -0.73 -18.09 41.87
CA PRO A 689 -0.79 -19.44 42.40
C PRO A 689 -1.95 -19.65 43.37
N GLY A 690 -2.32 -20.91 43.59
CA GLY A 690 -3.28 -21.34 44.61
C GLY A 690 -4.75 -21.13 44.23
N THR A 691 -5.06 -21.02 42.93
CA THR A 691 -6.44 -20.77 42.48
C THR A 691 -7.19 -22.06 42.21
N THR A 692 -8.43 -22.14 42.71
CA THR A 692 -9.27 -23.34 42.63
C THR A 692 -10.74 -22.97 42.50
N HIS A 693 -11.53 -23.86 41.90
CA HIS A 693 -12.98 -23.77 41.90
C HIS A 693 -13.57 -25.15 42.20
N ARG A 694 -14.48 -25.26 43.17
CA ARG A 694 -15.04 -26.55 43.63
C ARG A 694 -13.99 -27.65 43.90
N GLY A 695 -12.79 -27.26 44.36
CA GLY A 695 -11.69 -28.16 44.70
C GLY A 695 -10.79 -28.57 43.52
N VAL A 696 -11.09 -28.17 42.28
CA VAL A 696 -10.21 -28.39 41.12
C VAL A 696 -9.34 -27.16 40.88
N PRO A 697 -8.09 -27.32 40.39
CA PRO A 697 -7.22 -26.19 40.09
C PRO A 697 -7.77 -25.34 38.95
N THR A 698 -7.49 -24.04 38.97
CA THR A 698 -7.87 -23.09 37.91
C THR A 698 -6.68 -22.23 37.50
N GLY A 699 -6.80 -21.49 36.39
CA GLY A 699 -5.74 -20.62 35.89
C GLY A 699 -4.42 -21.37 35.64
N PHE A 700 -3.31 -20.82 36.13
CA PHE A 700 -1.99 -21.41 35.99
C PHE A 700 -1.87 -22.81 36.62
N ASP A 701 -2.48 -23.03 37.78
CA ASP A 701 -2.41 -24.31 38.49
C ASP A 701 -3.08 -25.44 37.68
N HIS A 702 -4.10 -25.12 36.90
CA HIS A 702 -4.74 -26.08 36.00
C HIS A 702 -3.78 -26.53 34.90
N ILE A 703 -3.14 -25.58 34.20
CA ILE A 703 -2.13 -25.85 33.17
C ILE A 703 -1.02 -26.73 33.76
N ARG A 704 -0.50 -26.34 34.93
CA ARG A 704 0.53 -27.10 35.65
C ARG A 704 0.08 -28.54 35.91
N SER A 705 -1.16 -28.74 36.34
CA SER A 705 -1.69 -30.07 36.64
C SER A 705 -1.87 -30.96 35.41
N LEU A 706 -2.06 -30.39 34.22
CA LEU A 706 -2.41 -31.15 33.01
C LEU A 706 -1.24 -31.98 32.45
N GLY A 707 0.01 -31.63 32.80
CA GLY A 707 1.21 -32.35 32.38
C GLY A 707 1.76 -31.95 31.01
N VAL A 708 1.21 -30.89 30.43
CA VAL A 708 1.70 -30.24 29.19
C VAL A 708 3.14 -29.75 29.37
N THR A 709 3.84 -29.59 28.26
CA THR A 709 5.26 -29.19 28.28
C THR A 709 5.47 -27.73 27.90
N HIS A 710 4.56 -27.18 27.09
CA HIS A 710 4.66 -25.84 26.55
C HIS A 710 3.29 -25.18 26.55
N VAL A 711 3.25 -23.88 26.75
CA VAL A 711 2.09 -23.03 26.56
C VAL A 711 2.35 -22.13 25.37
N GLN A 712 1.47 -22.14 24.37
CA GLN A 712 1.41 -21.11 23.34
C GLN A 712 0.49 -20.02 23.84
N LEU A 713 1.03 -18.83 24.08
CA LEU A 713 0.22 -17.65 24.35
C LEU A 713 -0.20 -17.04 23.02
N LEU A 714 -1.49 -16.76 22.87
CA LEU A 714 -2.01 -15.83 21.84
C LEU A 714 -1.27 -14.48 21.90
N PRO A 715 -1.40 -13.60 20.89
CA PRO A 715 -0.66 -12.34 20.81
C PRO A 715 -0.47 -11.62 22.15
N ILE A 716 0.80 -11.53 22.58
CA ILE A 716 1.24 -10.80 23.78
C ILE A 716 2.10 -9.58 23.43
N PHE A 717 2.26 -9.29 22.13
CA PHE A 717 2.79 -8.01 21.67
C PHE A 717 1.66 -6.97 21.68
N ASP A 718 2.03 -5.70 21.69
CA ASP A 718 1.12 -4.54 21.70
C ASP A 718 0.28 -4.47 20.42
N TYR A 719 -1.04 -4.53 20.58
CA TYR A 719 -2.03 -4.52 19.50
C TYR A 719 -3.04 -3.38 19.66
N GLN A 720 -3.81 -3.07 18.60
CA GLN A 720 -4.55 -1.79 18.51
C GLN A 720 -5.97 -1.82 19.12
N SER A 721 -6.63 -2.97 19.10
CA SER A 721 -8.08 -3.10 19.24
C SER A 721 -8.64 -2.98 20.65
N VAL A 722 -7.80 -3.01 21.69
CA VAL A 722 -8.21 -2.79 23.08
C VAL A 722 -7.66 -1.45 23.55
N ASP A 723 -8.54 -0.56 24.00
CA ASP A 723 -8.14 0.74 24.56
C ASP A 723 -7.64 0.56 26.00
N GLU A 724 -6.31 0.51 26.15
CA GLU A 724 -5.60 0.39 27.40
C GLU A 724 -5.96 1.48 28.42
N SER A 725 -6.41 2.66 27.96
CA SER A 725 -6.82 3.77 28.84
C SER A 725 -8.17 3.53 29.53
N ARG A 726 -8.96 2.58 29.01
CA ARG A 726 -10.34 2.31 29.43
C ARG A 726 -10.52 0.95 30.09
N ILE A 727 -9.44 0.23 30.40
CA ILE A 727 -9.53 -1.13 30.98
C ILE A 727 -10.23 -1.20 32.34
N HIS A 728 -10.37 -0.06 33.02
CA HIS A 728 -11.09 0.08 34.28
C HIS A 728 -12.48 0.73 34.14
N ASP A 729 -12.92 1.07 32.92
CA ASP A 729 -14.25 1.61 32.62
C ASP A 729 -15.30 0.48 32.58
N PRO A 730 -16.27 0.44 33.51
CA PRO A 730 -17.29 -0.61 33.53
C PRO A 730 -18.18 -0.62 32.29
N SER A 731 -18.40 0.54 31.65
CA SER A 731 -19.22 0.62 30.44
C SER A 731 -18.50 0.02 29.23
N TYR A 732 -17.17 0.15 29.17
CA TYR A 732 -16.33 -0.50 28.17
C TYR A 732 -16.24 -2.01 28.42
N ALA A 733 -16.09 -2.42 29.68
CA ALA A 733 -16.10 -3.82 30.11
C ALA A 733 -17.40 -4.56 29.78
N ALA A 734 -18.54 -3.86 29.81
CA ALA A 734 -19.84 -4.45 29.52
C ALA A 734 -20.13 -4.64 28.02
N GLN A 735 -19.29 -4.13 27.12
CA GLN A 735 -19.52 -4.25 25.68
C GLN A 735 -19.35 -5.71 25.23
N VAL A 736 -20.34 -6.20 24.49
CA VAL A 736 -20.31 -7.56 23.92
C VAL A 736 -19.27 -7.67 22.80
N ARG A 737 -19.13 -6.63 21.98
CA ARG A 737 -18.18 -6.58 20.86
C ARG A 737 -17.29 -5.35 20.97
N GLY A 738 -15.97 -5.53 20.83
CA GLY A 738 -15.00 -4.42 20.84
C GLY A 738 -14.78 -3.76 22.20
N GLY A 739 -15.13 -4.46 23.29
CA GLY A 739 -14.85 -4.05 24.66
C GLY A 739 -13.43 -4.44 25.10
N LEU A 740 -13.29 -4.95 26.32
CA LEU A 740 -11.99 -5.35 26.88
C LEU A 740 -11.29 -6.49 26.12
N PHE A 741 -12.00 -7.21 25.26
CA PHE A 741 -11.53 -8.44 24.66
C PHE A 741 -11.20 -8.29 23.17
N ASN A 742 -9.97 -8.66 22.82
CA ASN A 742 -9.58 -9.08 21.48
C ASN A 742 -8.59 -10.25 21.58
N TRP A 743 -8.46 -11.06 20.53
CA TRP A 743 -7.35 -12.02 20.42
C TRP A 743 -5.99 -11.36 20.19
N GLY A 744 -5.96 -10.17 19.57
CA GLY A 744 -4.74 -9.36 19.40
C GLY A 744 -4.01 -9.54 18.07
N TYR A 745 -4.65 -10.11 17.05
CA TYR A 745 -4.11 -10.25 15.67
C TYR A 745 -4.15 -8.94 14.88
N ASP A 746 -3.81 -7.82 15.51
CA ASP A 746 -3.87 -6.49 14.93
C ASP A 746 -2.67 -5.63 15.41
N PRO A 747 -1.45 -5.93 14.94
CA PRO A 747 -0.22 -5.42 15.53
C PRO A 747 -0.07 -3.89 15.49
N GLU A 748 0.30 -3.30 16.62
CA GLU A 748 0.69 -1.89 16.74
C GLU A 748 2.22 -1.78 16.93
N ASN A 749 2.79 -2.44 17.95
CA ASN A 749 4.23 -2.48 18.21
C ASN A 749 4.73 -3.92 18.47
N TYR A 750 5.37 -4.55 17.46
CA TYR A 750 5.82 -5.94 17.53
C TYR A 750 6.77 -6.29 18.68
N ASN A 751 7.52 -5.31 19.20
CA ASN A 751 8.59 -5.52 20.18
C ASN A 751 8.19 -5.12 21.61
N ALA A 752 6.98 -4.62 21.81
CA ALA A 752 6.47 -4.20 23.12
C ALA A 752 5.41 -5.19 23.60
N PRO A 753 5.37 -5.55 24.91
CA PRO A 753 4.27 -6.33 25.45
C PRO A 753 2.94 -5.57 25.38
N GLU A 754 1.84 -6.31 25.25
CA GLU A 754 0.48 -5.76 25.35
C GLU A 754 0.23 -5.15 26.73
N GLY A 755 -0.32 -3.93 26.76
CA GLY A 755 -0.54 -3.19 28.00
C GLY A 755 -1.90 -3.45 28.64
N SER A 756 -2.92 -3.88 27.90
CA SER A 756 -4.21 -4.28 28.51
C SER A 756 -4.09 -5.51 29.41
N TYR A 757 -3.03 -6.30 29.26
CA TYR A 757 -2.66 -7.39 30.17
C TYR A 757 -1.75 -6.94 31.33
N ALA A 758 -1.37 -5.66 31.41
CA ALA A 758 -0.57 -5.15 32.52
C ALA A 758 -1.47 -4.53 33.60
N SER A 759 -1.07 -4.61 34.86
CA SER A 759 -1.79 -3.94 35.95
C SER A 759 -1.77 -2.40 35.86
N ASN A 760 -0.82 -1.83 35.12
CA ASN A 760 -0.74 -0.40 34.82
C ASN A 760 -0.14 -0.17 33.42
N PRO A 761 -0.97 0.04 32.37
CA PRO A 761 -0.48 0.25 31.01
C PRO A 761 0.27 1.57 30.81
N SER A 762 0.08 2.56 31.70
CA SER A 762 0.73 3.88 31.59
C SER A 762 2.21 3.87 31.98
N ASP A 763 2.68 2.82 32.65
CA ASP A 763 4.10 2.61 32.95
C ASP A 763 4.62 1.42 32.14
N GLY A 764 5.39 1.72 31.09
CA GLY A 764 5.99 0.71 30.21
C GLY A 764 6.91 -0.29 30.92
N THR A 765 7.35 -0.04 32.16
CA THR A 765 8.15 -1.01 32.93
C THR A 765 7.29 -2.11 33.54
N VAL A 766 6.01 -1.86 33.80
CA VAL A 766 5.10 -2.81 34.47
C VAL A 766 4.78 -3.97 33.55
N ARG A 767 4.35 -3.68 32.30
CA ARG A 767 4.05 -4.71 31.29
C ARG A 767 5.23 -5.67 31.03
N VAL A 768 6.46 -5.14 31.04
CA VAL A 768 7.69 -5.93 30.89
C VAL A 768 7.92 -6.84 32.10
N ARG A 769 7.85 -6.28 33.32
CA ARG A 769 8.10 -7.01 34.56
C ARG A 769 7.08 -8.13 34.77
N GLU A 770 5.80 -7.85 34.54
CA GLU A 770 4.73 -8.84 34.75
C GLU A 770 4.78 -9.97 33.72
N LEU A 771 5.08 -9.69 32.45
CA LEU A 771 5.30 -10.74 31.47
C LEU A 771 6.53 -11.61 31.81
N LYS A 772 7.66 -11.00 32.23
CA LYS A 772 8.82 -11.76 32.73
C LYS A 772 8.45 -12.64 33.92
N ASN A 773 7.60 -12.17 34.84
CA ASN A 773 7.11 -12.97 35.97
C ASN A 773 6.26 -14.17 35.53
N LEU A 774 5.38 -14.00 34.53
CA LEU A 774 4.61 -15.10 33.97
C LEU A 774 5.54 -16.17 33.39
N ILE A 775 6.53 -15.77 32.58
CA ILE A 775 7.48 -16.69 31.96
C ILE A 775 8.37 -17.37 33.00
N ALA A 776 8.84 -16.63 34.01
CA ALA A 776 9.59 -17.20 35.14
C ALA A 776 8.77 -18.24 35.91
N SER A 777 7.46 -18.06 36.00
CA SER A 777 6.56 -19.01 36.66
C SER A 777 6.39 -20.29 35.86
N CYS A 778 6.19 -20.18 34.54
CA CYS A 778 6.17 -21.32 33.63
C CYS A 778 7.48 -22.12 33.70
N ALA A 779 8.62 -21.44 33.59
CA ALA A 779 9.94 -22.07 33.59
C ALA A 779 10.24 -22.82 34.90
N ARG A 780 9.82 -22.29 36.06
CA ARG A 780 9.97 -22.97 37.37
C ARG A 780 9.21 -24.29 37.46
N GLU A 781 8.11 -24.42 36.71
CA GLU A 781 7.31 -25.63 36.62
C GLU A 781 7.70 -26.53 35.43
N GLY A 782 8.80 -26.20 34.74
CA GLY A 782 9.27 -26.96 33.58
C GLY A 782 8.40 -26.79 32.34
N ILE A 783 7.67 -25.67 32.24
CA ILE A 783 6.79 -25.34 31.12
C ILE A 783 7.45 -24.26 30.25
N GLY A 784 7.59 -24.55 28.96
CA GLY A 784 8.10 -23.60 27.98
C GLY A 784 7.02 -22.63 27.51
N VAL A 785 7.41 -21.42 27.09
CA VAL A 785 6.47 -20.42 26.56
C VAL A 785 6.74 -20.20 25.09
N ILE A 786 5.72 -20.40 24.27
CA ILE A 786 5.72 -20.12 22.83
C ILE A 786 4.88 -18.86 22.62
N MET A 787 5.39 -17.93 21.84
CA MET A 787 4.68 -16.68 21.52
C MET A 787 4.05 -16.77 20.14
N ASP A 788 2.78 -16.41 20.04
CA ASP A 788 2.13 -16.13 18.75
C ASP A 788 2.63 -14.80 18.18
N VAL A 789 3.08 -14.80 16.92
CA VAL A 789 3.65 -13.64 16.25
C VAL A 789 2.99 -13.38 14.91
N VAL A 790 2.69 -12.11 14.64
CA VAL A 790 1.82 -11.69 13.53
C VAL A 790 2.56 -10.73 12.60
N TYR A 791 3.70 -11.17 12.04
CA TYR A 791 4.49 -10.30 11.17
C TYR A 791 3.87 -10.11 9.79
N ASN A 792 2.82 -10.85 9.42
CA ASN A 792 2.32 -10.91 8.05
C ASN A 792 1.51 -9.68 7.62
N HIS A 793 0.96 -8.89 8.56
CA HIS A 793 0.20 -7.68 8.26
C HIS A 793 0.22 -6.66 9.41
N VAL A 794 -0.33 -5.47 9.14
CA VAL A 794 -0.81 -4.51 10.15
C VAL A 794 -2.21 -4.01 9.75
N PRO A 795 -3.03 -3.49 10.68
CA PRO A 795 -4.38 -3.02 10.34
C PRO A 795 -4.42 -1.86 9.32
N ALA A 796 -3.44 -0.95 9.37
CA ALA A 796 -3.34 0.18 8.45
C ALA A 796 -1.89 0.69 8.32
N ALA A 797 -1.25 0.45 7.18
CA ALA A 797 0.14 0.79 6.89
C ALA A 797 0.42 2.29 7.04
N GLN A 798 -0.46 3.17 6.57
CA GLN A 798 -0.23 4.62 6.66
C GLN A 798 -0.16 5.16 8.10
N ASN A 799 -0.72 4.43 9.07
CA ASN A 799 -0.78 4.84 10.47
C ASN A 799 0.20 4.05 11.35
N ASN A 800 0.68 2.89 10.87
CA ASN A 800 1.67 2.09 11.57
C ASN A 800 3.07 2.73 11.49
N ALA A 801 3.88 2.50 12.53
CA ALA A 801 5.19 3.10 12.65
C ALA A 801 6.16 2.75 11.50
N LEU A 802 6.10 1.52 10.99
CA LEU A 802 6.90 1.11 9.84
C LEU A 802 6.54 1.93 8.59
N GLY A 803 5.25 2.14 8.35
CA GLY A 803 4.76 2.85 7.17
C GLY A 803 4.93 4.36 7.28
N VAL A 804 4.94 4.93 8.48
CA VAL A 804 5.32 6.34 8.69
C VAL A 804 6.83 6.53 8.54
N ALA A 805 7.65 5.60 9.05
CA ALA A 805 9.10 5.69 8.95
C ALA A 805 9.59 5.62 7.50
N VAL A 806 9.06 4.67 6.73
CA VAL A 806 9.42 4.47 5.31
C VAL A 806 8.18 4.09 4.49
N PRO A 807 7.39 5.08 4.05
CA PRO A 807 6.16 4.78 3.33
C PRO A 807 6.41 4.00 2.04
N GLY A 808 5.66 2.91 1.83
CA GLY A 808 5.76 2.04 0.65
C GLY A 808 6.85 0.96 0.71
N TYR A 809 7.69 0.91 1.76
CA TYR A 809 8.77 -0.09 1.86
C TYR A 809 8.37 -1.35 2.64
N TYR A 810 7.73 -1.22 3.80
CA TYR A 810 7.49 -2.38 4.67
C TYR A 810 6.29 -3.24 4.27
N PHE A 811 5.47 -2.75 3.35
CA PHE A 811 4.21 -3.35 2.95
C PHE A 811 4.20 -3.66 1.47
N ARG A 812 3.51 -4.75 1.12
CA ARG A 812 3.19 -5.10 -0.27
C ARG A 812 2.06 -4.20 -0.77
N VAL A 813 1.97 -4.07 -2.09
CA VAL A 813 0.91 -3.28 -2.73
C VAL A 813 -0.44 -4.01 -2.65
N ASP A 814 -0.41 -5.32 -2.88
CA ASP A 814 -1.58 -6.18 -2.78
C ASP A 814 -1.70 -6.75 -1.35
N SER A 815 -2.94 -6.87 -0.87
CA SER A 815 -3.27 -7.54 0.39
C SER A 815 -3.86 -8.92 0.12
N TYR A 816 -3.34 -9.93 0.82
CA TYR A 816 -3.78 -11.33 0.74
C TYR A 816 -4.24 -11.86 2.10
N SER A 817 -3.87 -11.23 3.23
CA SER A 817 -4.27 -11.64 4.58
C SER A 817 -5.77 -11.48 4.83
N GLY A 818 -6.41 -10.48 4.23
CA GLY A 818 -7.77 -10.07 4.55
C GLY A 818 -7.91 -9.35 5.90
N ALA A 819 -6.79 -9.01 6.55
CA ALA A 819 -6.74 -8.41 7.89
C ALA A 819 -6.10 -7.00 7.93
N GLY A 820 -5.75 -6.45 6.77
CA GLY A 820 -5.15 -5.12 6.63
C GLY A 820 -4.12 -5.08 5.52
N ASP A 821 -3.05 -4.32 5.73
CA ASP A 821 -1.95 -4.19 4.77
C ASP A 821 -0.88 -5.26 5.05
N ASP A 822 -0.61 -6.09 4.05
CA ASP A 822 0.36 -7.17 4.14
C ASP A 822 1.79 -6.63 4.18
N THR A 823 2.62 -7.17 5.06
CA THR A 823 4.03 -6.81 5.14
C THR A 823 4.85 -7.52 4.06
N ALA A 824 5.99 -6.94 3.68
CA ALA A 824 6.89 -7.46 2.65
C ALA A 824 8.13 -8.13 3.26
N SER A 825 7.98 -9.35 3.80
CA SER A 825 9.11 -10.10 4.42
C SER A 825 10.27 -10.36 3.47
N GLU A 826 10.00 -10.39 2.17
CA GLU A 826 10.99 -10.57 1.12
C GLU A 826 12.00 -9.41 1.06
N ARG A 827 11.66 -8.23 1.62
CA ARG A 827 12.51 -7.05 1.65
C ARG A 827 13.50 -7.12 2.81
N ASP A 828 14.78 -6.93 2.48
CA ASP A 828 15.92 -7.09 3.38
C ASP A 828 15.77 -6.43 4.75
N MET A 829 15.30 -5.18 4.83
CA MET A 829 15.19 -4.48 6.12
C MET A 829 14.00 -4.97 6.95
N PHE A 830 12.94 -5.50 6.34
CA PHE A 830 11.85 -6.13 7.10
C PHE A 830 12.23 -7.55 7.53
N ARG A 831 12.89 -8.34 6.67
CA ARG A 831 13.52 -9.61 7.06
C ARG A 831 14.46 -9.43 8.25
N HIS A 832 15.33 -8.43 8.19
CA HIS A 832 16.25 -8.13 9.28
C HIS A 832 15.52 -7.68 10.55
N TYR A 833 14.49 -6.84 10.42
CA TYR A 833 13.63 -6.43 11.52
C TYR A 833 12.97 -7.62 12.21
N MET A 834 12.37 -8.55 11.46
CA MET A 834 11.76 -9.77 12.00
C MET A 834 12.79 -10.58 12.78
N ILE A 835 13.97 -10.81 12.20
CA ILE A 835 15.06 -11.55 12.87
C ILE A 835 15.46 -10.86 14.18
N ASP A 836 15.72 -9.55 14.14
CA ASP A 836 16.17 -8.80 15.32
C ASP A 836 15.10 -8.77 16.42
N SER A 837 13.84 -8.62 16.03
CA SER A 837 12.69 -8.69 16.94
C SER A 837 12.60 -10.05 17.62
N LEU A 838 12.62 -11.14 16.85
CA LEU A 838 12.48 -12.49 17.38
C LEU A 838 13.68 -12.90 18.24
N VAL A 839 14.90 -12.54 17.83
CA VAL A 839 16.13 -12.75 18.61
C VAL A 839 16.06 -11.95 19.90
N TRP A 840 15.54 -10.73 19.85
CA TRP A 840 15.24 -9.94 21.03
C TRP A 840 14.26 -10.75 21.91
N TRP A 841 13.01 -10.97 21.52
CA TRP A 841 12.02 -11.72 22.31
C TRP A 841 12.58 -13.02 22.92
N LEU A 842 13.31 -13.81 22.14
CA LEU A 842 13.93 -15.05 22.60
C LEU A 842 14.95 -14.82 23.73
N THR A 843 15.76 -13.76 23.65
CA THR A 843 16.89 -13.52 24.56
C THR A 843 16.47 -12.92 25.90
N GLU A 844 15.75 -11.79 25.94
CA GLU A 844 15.44 -11.15 27.24
C GLU A 844 14.29 -11.81 27.95
N TYR A 845 13.31 -12.36 27.22
CA TYR A 845 12.12 -13.01 27.80
C TYR A 845 12.31 -14.52 27.94
N LYS A 846 13.37 -15.10 27.36
CA LYS A 846 13.72 -16.52 27.51
C LYS A 846 12.60 -17.46 27.05
N LEU A 847 12.02 -17.15 25.90
CA LEU A 847 10.97 -17.96 25.28
C LEU A 847 11.51 -19.31 24.78
N SER A 848 10.60 -20.25 24.53
CA SER A 848 10.89 -21.57 23.96
C SER A 848 10.67 -21.63 22.45
N GLY A 849 9.93 -20.68 21.87
CA GLY A 849 9.67 -20.67 20.43
C GLY A 849 8.59 -19.67 20.01
N PHE A 850 8.24 -19.76 18.73
CA PHE A 850 7.29 -18.85 18.07
C PHE A 850 6.32 -19.62 17.16
N ARG A 851 5.03 -19.26 17.25
CA ARG A 851 4.00 -19.64 16.28
C ARG A 851 3.79 -18.47 15.33
N PHE A 852 4.00 -18.68 14.04
CA PHE A 852 3.82 -17.67 13.00
C PHE A 852 2.39 -17.71 12.46
N ASP A 853 1.67 -16.63 12.71
CA ASP A 853 0.39 -16.35 12.09
C ASP A 853 0.51 -16.17 10.58
N LEU A 854 -0.42 -16.76 9.82
CA LEU A 854 -0.45 -16.76 8.35
C LEU A 854 0.94 -16.88 7.70
N MET A 855 1.76 -17.81 8.22
CA MET A 855 3.16 -18.01 7.83
C MET A 855 3.36 -18.14 6.31
N GLY A 856 2.36 -18.64 5.58
CA GLY A 856 2.40 -18.73 4.12
C GLY A 856 2.49 -17.39 3.36
N LEU A 857 2.25 -16.26 4.04
CA LEU A 857 2.48 -14.90 3.53
C LEU A 857 3.92 -14.40 3.74
N HIS A 858 4.78 -15.19 4.38
CA HIS A 858 6.21 -14.94 4.41
C HIS A 858 6.93 -15.74 3.34
N ASP A 859 8.12 -15.33 2.93
CA ASP A 859 8.94 -16.09 1.99
C ASP A 859 9.77 -17.18 2.69
N VAL A 860 10.01 -18.28 1.96
CA VAL A 860 10.85 -19.41 2.40
C VAL A 860 12.24 -18.97 2.87
N GLU A 861 12.85 -17.98 2.22
CA GLU A 861 14.19 -17.49 2.58
C GLU A 861 14.18 -16.78 3.94
N THR A 862 13.21 -15.90 4.18
CA THR A 862 13.02 -15.23 5.47
C THR A 862 12.81 -16.24 6.59
N MET A 863 11.91 -17.21 6.42
CA MET A 863 11.61 -18.17 7.47
C MET A 863 12.81 -19.07 7.81
N ASN A 864 13.59 -19.51 6.82
CA ASN A 864 14.84 -20.22 7.06
C ASN A 864 15.91 -19.34 7.74
N SER A 865 16.00 -18.06 7.36
CA SER A 865 16.91 -17.10 7.98
C SER A 865 16.57 -16.83 9.44
N VAL A 866 15.28 -16.70 9.75
CA VAL A 866 14.74 -16.62 11.11
C VAL A 866 15.13 -17.86 11.91
N LEU A 867 14.83 -19.06 11.41
CA LEU A 867 15.18 -20.30 12.11
C LEU A 867 16.69 -20.40 12.39
N SER A 868 17.52 -20.05 11.42
CA SER A 868 18.99 -20.06 11.57
C SER A 868 19.44 -19.07 12.66
N ALA A 869 18.90 -17.86 12.68
CA ALA A 869 19.27 -16.85 13.67
C ALA A 869 18.82 -17.24 15.09
N LEU A 870 17.61 -17.79 15.22
CA LEU A 870 17.09 -18.24 16.52
C LEU A 870 17.86 -19.45 17.06
N ARG A 871 18.22 -20.42 16.20
CA ARG A 871 19.03 -21.59 16.59
C ARG A 871 20.44 -21.22 17.04
N ALA A 872 20.99 -20.11 16.57
CA ALA A 872 22.26 -19.58 17.05
C ALA A 872 22.19 -19.09 18.51
N VAL A 873 20.99 -18.73 19.00
CA VAL A 873 20.73 -18.34 20.39
C VAL A 873 20.30 -19.55 21.24
N LYS A 874 19.33 -20.33 20.75
CA LYS A 874 18.77 -21.51 21.42
C LYS A 874 18.53 -22.61 20.39
N ASN A 875 19.33 -23.67 20.43
CA ASN A 875 19.34 -24.71 19.40
C ASN A 875 18.02 -25.50 19.28
N ASP A 876 17.29 -25.65 20.39
CA ASP A 876 16.01 -26.35 20.49
C ASP A 876 14.78 -25.41 20.37
N VAL A 877 14.97 -24.19 19.87
CA VAL A 877 13.86 -23.25 19.63
C VAL A 877 12.82 -23.85 18.68
N LEU A 878 11.55 -23.71 19.06
CA LEU A 878 10.42 -24.15 18.25
C LEU A 878 10.01 -23.03 17.29
N VAL A 879 9.88 -23.36 16.00
CA VAL A 879 9.34 -22.46 14.98
C VAL A 879 8.33 -23.24 14.17
N TYR A 880 7.08 -22.80 14.20
CA TYR A 880 6.00 -23.39 13.41
C TYR A 880 4.96 -22.33 13.08
N GLY A 881 4.02 -22.62 12.20
CA GLY A 881 2.98 -21.66 11.88
C GLY A 881 1.96 -22.15 10.86
N GLU A 882 1.14 -21.21 10.43
CA GLU A 882 0.07 -21.43 9.46
C GLU A 882 0.57 -21.30 8.02
N GLY A 883 1.09 -22.38 7.47
CA GLY A 883 1.55 -22.41 6.07
C GLY A 883 0.43 -22.49 5.04
N TRP A 884 -0.63 -21.69 5.19
CA TRP A 884 -1.70 -21.60 4.19
C TRP A 884 -1.14 -21.09 2.87
N ASP A 885 -1.50 -21.72 1.75
CA ASP A 885 -1.09 -21.24 0.44
C ASP A 885 -1.94 -20.03 0.03
N MET A 886 -1.55 -18.83 0.52
CA MET A 886 -2.31 -17.58 0.36
C MET A 886 -1.69 -16.60 -0.64
N TYR A 887 -0.36 -16.57 -0.75
CA TYR A 887 0.33 -15.59 -1.57
C TYR A 887 0.07 -15.80 -3.07
N ARG A 888 -0.30 -14.73 -3.79
CA ARG A 888 -0.57 -14.77 -5.25
C ARG A 888 0.22 -13.76 -6.08
N GLY A 889 1.13 -13.00 -5.48
CA GLY A 889 1.86 -11.91 -6.15
C GLY A 889 3.02 -12.34 -7.05
N GLY A 890 3.41 -13.63 -7.04
CA GLY A 890 4.40 -14.19 -7.97
C GLY A 890 5.85 -13.73 -7.81
N LYS A 891 6.19 -12.89 -6.83
CA LYS A 891 7.57 -12.39 -6.60
C LYS A 891 8.41 -13.24 -5.65
N MET A 892 7.76 -14.04 -4.82
CA MET A 892 8.41 -14.91 -3.84
C MET A 892 7.76 -16.28 -3.81
N ILE A 893 8.47 -17.23 -3.20
CA ILE A 893 7.91 -18.53 -2.84
C ILE A 893 7.42 -18.42 -1.40
N GLY A 894 6.10 -18.47 -1.22
CA GLY A 894 5.48 -18.42 0.11
C GLY A 894 5.91 -19.62 0.97
N ALA A 895 6.06 -19.38 2.27
CA ALA A 895 6.38 -20.38 3.28
C ALA A 895 5.13 -21.23 3.63
N SER A 896 4.51 -21.79 2.60
CA SER A 896 3.31 -22.62 2.71
C SER A 896 3.68 -24.10 2.92
N MET A 897 2.69 -24.90 3.35
CA MET A 897 2.86 -26.34 3.54
C MET A 897 3.20 -27.09 2.25
N ILE A 898 2.79 -26.56 1.09
CA ILE A 898 3.19 -27.10 -0.23
C ILE A 898 4.72 -27.10 -0.37
N GLU A 899 5.36 -26.11 0.25
CA GLU A 899 6.80 -25.87 0.19
C GLU A 899 7.54 -26.33 1.45
N ALA A 900 6.89 -27.12 2.33
CA ALA A 900 7.45 -27.58 3.60
C ALA A 900 8.83 -28.25 3.48
N ARG A 901 9.09 -28.95 2.35
CA ARG A 901 10.40 -29.59 2.07
C ARG A 901 11.55 -28.59 1.97
N LYS A 902 11.28 -27.33 1.63
CA LYS A 902 12.27 -26.24 1.54
C LYS A 902 12.56 -25.59 2.89
N MET A 903 11.84 -25.98 3.95
CA MET A 903 11.95 -25.39 5.30
C MET A 903 12.18 -26.47 6.37
N PRO A 904 13.26 -27.26 6.27
CA PRO A 904 13.52 -28.34 7.21
C PRO A 904 13.69 -27.80 8.64
N GLY A 905 12.86 -28.29 9.54
CA GLY A 905 12.86 -27.88 10.96
C GLY A 905 11.92 -26.73 11.30
N ILE A 906 11.10 -26.26 10.35
CA ILE A 906 9.92 -25.44 10.61
C ILE A 906 8.67 -26.33 10.57
N GLY A 907 7.79 -26.18 11.55
CA GLY A 907 6.54 -26.92 11.66
C GLY A 907 5.35 -26.21 11.01
N PHE A 908 4.32 -26.98 10.64
CA PHE A 908 3.09 -26.46 10.05
C PHE A 908 1.85 -27.09 10.69
N PHE A 909 0.81 -26.29 10.89
CA PHE A 909 -0.50 -26.79 11.30
C PHE A 909 -1.08 -27.74 10.26
N ASN A 910 -1.34 -28.99 10.66
CA ASN A 910 -1.84 -30.05 9.79
C ASN A 910 -3.36 -29.99 9.62
N ASP A 911 -3.79 -29.23 8.62
CA ASP A 911 -5.20 -29.09 8.24
C ASP A 911 -5.82 -30.39 7.74
N ALA A 912 -5.05 -31.22 7.04
CA ALA A 912 -5.50 -32.53 6.58
C ALA A 912 -5.92 -33.41 7.76
N PHE A 913 -5.11 -33.43 8.83
CA PHE A 913 -5.42 -34.21 10.02
C PHE A 913 -6.58 -33.62 10.81
N ARG A 914 -6.61 -32.30 11.01
CA ARG A 914 -7.74 -31.58 11.64
C ARG A 914 -9.06 -31.91 10.96
N CYS A 915 -9.16 -31.62 9.67
CA CYS A 915 -10.37 -31.82 8.89
C CYS A 915 -10.69 -33.30 8.71
N GLY A 916 -9.67 -34.15 8.56
CA GLY A 916 -9.84 -35.60 8.50
C GLY A 916 -10.48 -36.18 9.76
N ILE A 917 -10.13 -35.66 10.94
CA ILE A 917 -10.73 -36.11 12.21
C ILE A 917 -12.14 -35.55 12.39
N LYS A 918 -12.30 -34.21 12.45
CA LYS A 918 -13.55 -33.56 12.88
C LYS A 918 -14.51 -33.16 11.75
N GLY A 919 -14.03 -33.15 10.51
CA GLY A 919 -14.74 -32.63 9.33
C GLY A 919 -14.30 -31.22 8.96
N SER A 920 -14.75 -30.76 7.80
CA SER A 920 -14.40 -29.43 7.27
C SER A 920 -14.77 -28.30 8.23
N VAL A 921 -13.87 -27.32 8.37
CA VAL A 921 -14.12 -26.09 9.14
C VAL A 921 -15.01 -25.10 8.38
N PHE A 922 -15.00 -25.14 7.04
CA PHE A 922 -15.79 -24.25 6.18
C PHE A 922 -17.21 -24.76 5.90
N LYS A 923 -17.55 -25.94 6.41
CA LYS A 923 -18.88 -26.54 6.30
C LYS A 923 -19.31 -27.04 7.66
N GLU A 924 -20.17 -26.28 8.31
CA GLU A 924 -20.57 -26.43 9.70
C GLU A 924 -21.12 -27.84 10.01
N HIS A 925 -21.88 -28.44 9.09
CA HIS A 925 -22.56 -29.73 9.28
C HIS A 925 -21.83 -30.96 8.73
N GLU A 926 -20.68 -30.79 8.07
CA GLU A 926 -19.90 -31.90 7.51
C GLU A 926 -19.03 -32.56 8.59
N GLY A 927 -19.17 -33.87 8.78
CA GLY A 927 -18.39 -34.64 9.75
C GLY A 927 -17.12 -35.24 9.15
N GLY A 928 -16.14 -35.56 10.00
CA GLY A 928 -14.92 -36.28 9.64
C GLY A 928 -14.94 -37.75 10.04
N PHE A 929 -13.76 -38.38 10.05
CA PHE A 929 -13.54 -39.79 10.35
C PHE A 929 -14.23 -40.29 11.62
N ILE A 930 -14.24 -39.51 12.70
CA ILE A 930 -14.85 -39.94 13.96
C ILE A 930 -16.38 -40.05 13.88
N HIS A 931 -17.00 -39.46 12.85
CA HIS A 931 -18.45 -39.49 12.64
C HIS A 931 -18.94 -40.67 11.78
N ASP A 932 -18.20 -41.08 10.76
CA ASP A 932 -18.64 -42.13 9.83
C ASP A 932 -17.51 -42.90 9.13
N GLY A 933 -16.25 -42.64 9.51
CA GLY A 933 -15.08 -43.27 8.95
C GLY A 933 -14.63 -42.73 7.59
N SER A 934 -15.25 -41.64 7.12
CA SER A 934 -14.77 -40.81 6.00
C SER A 934 -13.37 -40.24 6.26
N HIS A 935 -12.72 -39.70 5.21
CA HIS A 935 -11.40 -39.05 5.31
C HIS A 935 -10.29 -39.90 5.99
N ARG A 936 -10.41 -41.23 5.92
CA ARG A 936 -9.48 -42.18 6.55
C ARG A 936 -8.03 -41.93 6.16
N GLU A 937 -7.75 -41.66 4.89
CA GLU A 937 -6.38 -41.42 4.44
C GLU A 937 -5.80 -40.13 5.04
N SER A 938 -6.59 -39.07 5.21
CA SER A 938 -6.15 -37.85 5.91
C SER A 938 -5.80 -38.13 7.38
N VAL A 939 -6.55 -39.00 8.05
CA VAL A 939 -6.22 -39.46 9.41
C VAL A 939 -4.90 -40.24 9.41
N LYS A 940 -4.72 -41.18 8.47
CA LYS A 940 -3.46 -41.94 8.34
C LYS A 940 -2.27 -41.03 8.05
N PHE A 941 -2.45 -40.00 7.22
CA PHE A 941 -1.42 -39.03 6.88
C PHE A 941 -0.93 -38.23 8.11
N GLY A 942 -1.84 -37.83 8.99
CA GLY A 942 -1.46 -37.23 10.27
C GLY A 942 -0.82 -38.21 11.25
N LEU A 943 -1.31 -39.45 11.33
CA LEU A 943 -0.76 -40.49 12.21
C LEU A 943 0.71 -40.80 11.90
N VAL A 944 1.11 -40.81 10.63
CA VAL A 944 2.52 -41.00 10.22
C VAL A 944 3.36 -39.73 10.37
N GLY A 945 2.78 -38.61 10.78
CA GLY A 945 3.48 -37.34 10.94
C GLY A 945 3.85 -36.69 9.61
N THR A 946 3.00 -36.82 8.58
CA THR A 946 3.15 -36.20 7.23
C THR A 946 4.40 -36.59 6.44
N VAL A 947 5.14 -37.60 6.90
CA VAL A 947 6.26 -38.18 6.15
C VAL A 947 5.77 -39.27 5.18
N TYR A 948 6.66 -39.69 4.28
CA TYR A 948 6.34 -40.78 3.36
C TYR A 948 6.08 -42.09 4.12
N HIS A 949 5.02 -42.79 3.75
CA HIS A 949 4.70 -44.12 4.23
C HIS A 949 4.00 -44.92 3.12
N SER A 950 4.41 -46.17 2.88
CA SER A 950 3.96 -46.98 1.73
C SER A 950 2.46 -47.32 1.75
N GLN A 951 1.87 -47.36 2.95
CA GLN A 951 0.44 -47.65 3.14
C GLN A 951 -0.43 -46.37 3.23
N VAL A 952 0.09 -45.18 2.91
CA VAL A 952 -0.72 -43.94 2.89
C VAL A 952 -0.90 -43.48 1.44
N HIS A 953 -2.15 -43.37 1.00
CA HIS A 953 -2.49 -43.01 -0.38
C HIS A 953 -2.67 -41.50 -0.50
N GLY A 954 -1.56 -40.78 -0.72
CA GLY A 954 -1.56 -39.31 -0.73
C GLY A 954 -2.61 -38.68 -1.67
N HIS A 955 -2.90 -39.27 -2.83
CA HIS A 955 -3.91 -38.73 -3.75
C HIS A 955 -5.36 -38.77 -3.21
N GLU A 956 -5.62 -39.48 -2.12
CA GLU A 956 -6.92 -39.57 -1.43
C GLU A 956 -6.97 -38.75 -0.13
N VAL A 957 -5.88 -38.08 0.24
CA VAL A 957 -5.83 -37.22 1.43
C VAL A 957 -6.46 -35.86 1.10
N ASP A 958 -7.32 -35.36 1.98
CA ASP A 958 -7.95 -34.05 1.85
C ASP A 958 -7.18 -33.01 2.67
N GLY A 959 -6.57 -32.01 2.03
CA GLY A 959 -5.83 -30.92 2.70
C GLY A 959 -5.03 -30.06 1.74
N THR A 960 -4.58 -28.89 2.20
CA THR A 960 -3.97 -27.84 1.35
C THR A 960 -2.63 -28.27 0.74
N ALA A 961 -1.86 -29.10 1.44
CA ALA A 961 -0.51 -29.53 1.05
C ALA A 961 -0.47 -30.84 0.23
N ASN A 962 -1.63 -31.40 -0.09
CA ASN A 962 -1.78 -32.74 -0.64
C ASN A 962 -1.31 -32.87 -2.10
N PRO A 963 -0.77 -34.02 -2.61
CA PRO A 963 -0.52 -35.34 -2.01
C PRO A 963 0.88 -35.58 -1.44
N ASN A 964 1.68 -34.53 -1.26
CA ASN A 964 3.11 -34.71 -1.06
C ASN A 964 3.47 -34.78 0.43
N PRO A 965 4.25 -35.79 0.86
CA PRO A 965 4.88 -35.77 2.17
C PRO A 965 5.72 -34.51 2.38
N TRP A 966 5.68 -33.94 3.57
CA TRP A 966 6.26 -32.62 3.88
C TRP A 966 7.80 -32.64 4.02
N GLY A 967 8.39 -33.81 4.28
CA GLY A 967 9.83 -33.97 4.45
C GLY A 967 10.21 -35.36 4.98
N ASP A 968 11.41 -35.45 5.56
CA ASP A 968 11.94 -36.66 6.20
C ASP A 968 11.80 -36.64 7.73
N ARG A 969 11.29 -35.54 8.33
CA ARG A 969 11.11 -35.36 9.77
C ARG A 969 9.65 -35.19 10.14
N THR A 970 9.20 -35.95 11.13
CA THR A 970 7.83 -35.85 11.67
C THR A 970 7.62 -34.58 12.49
N ALA A 971 8.70 -33.96 12.98
CA ALA A 971 8.66 -32.70 13.72
C ALA A 971 8.09 -31.52 12.91
N GLN A 972 7.93 -31.65 11.59
CA GLN A 972 7.34 -30.61 10.75
C GLN A 972 5.80 -30.56 10.82
N THR A 973 5.15 -31.55 11.45
CA THR A 973 3.69 -31.55 11.60
C THR A 973 3.27 -31.11 13.00
N VAL A 974 2.34 -30.15 13.04
CA VAL A 974 1.63 -29.73 14.23
C VAL A 974 0.21 -30.27 14.16
N ASN A 975 -0.07 -31.27 14.99
CA ASN A 975 -1.32 -32.04 14.96
C ASN A 975 -2.32 -31.43 15.93
N TYR A 976 -3.53 -31.17 15.46
CA TYR A 976 -4.58 -30.52 16.24
C TYR A 976 -5.97 -30.83 15.66
N THR A 977 -7.01 -30.64 16.48
CA THR A 977 -8.40 -30.55 16.03
C THR A 977 -9.05 -29.24 16.43
N GLU A 978 -8.46 -28.52 17.38
CA GLU A 978 -8.97 -27.27 17.95
C GLU A 978 -7.79 -26.34 18.23
N ILE A 979 -7.96 -25.08 17.85
CA ILE A 979 -7.19 -23.90 18.22
C ILE A 979 -8.21 -22.77 18.47
N HIS A 980 -7.75 -21.57 18.78
CA HIS A 980 -8.59 -20.40 19.06
C HIS A 980 -9.54 -20.05 17.90
N ASP A 981 -9.07 -20.20 16.65
CA ASP A 981 -9.81 -20.01 15.41
C ASP A 981 -10.85 -21.10 15.15
N ASN A 982 -11.90 -20.73 14.41
CA ASN A 982 -13.00 -21.60 14.02
C ASN A 982 -13.83 -22.05 15.25
N SER A 983 -14.77 -22.97 15.03
CA SER A 983 -15.51 -23.58 16.13
C SER A 983 -14.61 -24.48 16.99
N THR A 984 -14.85 -24.47 18.30
CA THR A 984 -14.29 -25.47 19.23
C THR A 984 -14.66 -26.88 18.74
N LEU A 985 -13.90 -27.90 19.14
CA LEU A 985 -14.19 -29.29 18.80
C LEU A 985 -15.58 -29.66 19.31
N PHE A 986 -15.91 -29.36 20.56
CA PHE A 986 -17.23 -29.67 21.11
C PHE A 986 -18.36 -29.00 20.33
N ASP A 987 -18.23 -27.72 19.99
CA ASP A 987 -19.24 -27.00 19.21
C ASP A 987 -19.40 -27.61 17.81
N LYS A 988 -18.29 -28.00 17.17
CA LYS A 988 -18.30 -28.72 15.88
C LYS A 988 -19.02 -30.06 15.99
N LEU A 989 -18.77 -30.85 17.04
CA LEU A 989 -19.44 -32.13 17.25
C LEU A 989 -20.96 -31.96 17.38
N VAL A 990 -21.40 -30.92 18.11
CA VAL A 990 -22.82 -30.57 18.26
C VAL A 990 -23.43 -30.12 16.92
N LEU A 991 -22.71 -29.31 16.13
CA LEU A 991 -23.18 -28.84 14.82
C LEU A 991 -23.39 -29.99 13.81
N VAL A 992 -22.53 -31.01 13.84
CA VAL A 992 -22.61 -32.16 12.92
C VAL A 992 -23.72 -33.12 13.37
N GLU A 993 -23.72 -33.50 14.65
CA GLU A 993 -24.67 -34.43 15.26
C GLU A 993 -25.38 -33.79 16.46
N PRO A 994 -26.45 -33.01 16.25
CA PRO A 994 -27.24 -32.43 17.34
C PRO A 994 -28.00 -33.51 18.12
N ASP A 995 -28.51 -33.15 19.30
CA ASP A 995 -29.40 -33.96 20.14
C ASP A 995 -28.82 -35.29 20.67
N ARG A 996 -27.51 -35.31 20.94
CA ARG A 996 -26.85 -36.45 21.61
C ARG A 996 -26.66 -36.20 23.10
N ASP A 997 -26.50 -37.28 23.86
CA ASP A 997 -26.19 -37.18 25.28
C ASP A 997 -24.72 -36.78 25.52
N ASP A 998 -24.46 -36.37 26.76
CA ASP A 998 -23.16 -35.89 27.19
C ASP A 998 -22.06 -36.96 27.11
N ALA A 999 -22.40 -38.22 27.37
CA ALA A 999 -21.48 -39.36 27.27
C ALA A 999 -21.05 -39.62 25.82
N TYR A 1000 -21.95 -39.43 24.85
CA TYR A 1000 -21.66 -39.54 23.42
C TYR A 1000 -20.63 -38.50 22.98
N TYR A 1001 -20.85 -37.22 23.30
CA TYR A 1001 -19.89 -36.17 22.95
C TYR A 1001 -18.56 -36.35 23.68
N THR A 1002 -18.60 -36.78 24.94
CA THR A 1002 -17.38 -37.07 25.72
C THR A 1002 -16.55 -38.18 25.04
N ARG A 1003 -17.17 -39.25 24.54
CA ARG A 1003 -16.45 -40.31 23.78
C ARG A 1003 -15.83 -39.79 22.48
N LEU A 1004 -16.57 -38.99 21.71
CA LEU A 1004 -16.03 -38.39 20.49
C LEU A 1004 -14.86 -37.43 20.80
N GLN A 1005 -14.98 -36.64 21.87
CA GLN A 1005 -13.94 -35.75 22.36
C GLN A 1005 -12.68 -36.54 22.77
N LYS A 1006 -12.83 -37.62 23.57
CA LYS A 1006 -11.74 -38.54 23.96
C LYS A 1006 -11.05 -39.14 22.74
N THR A 1007 -11.82 -39.62 21.76
CA THR A 1007 -11.29 -40.22 20.53
C THR A 1007 -10.50 -39.22 19.68
N ALA A 1008 -11.01 -38.00 19.50
CA ALA A 1008 -10.32 -36.95 18.76
C ALA A 1008 -9.02 -36.51 19.45
N ILE A 1009 -9.05 -36.28 20.77
CA ILE A 1009 -7.85 -35.94 21.55
C ILE A 1009 -6.83 -37.09 21.51
N GLY A 1010 -7.29 -38.34 21.63
CA GLY A 1010 -6.43 -39.52 21.57
C GLY A 1010 -5.71 -39.66 20.22
N LEU A 1011 -6.40 -39.41 19.10
CA LEU A 1011 -5.80 -39.38 17.77
C LEU A 1011 -4.69 -38.33 17.67
N VAL A 1012 -4.91 -37.12 18.22
CA VAL A 1012 -3.90 -36.05 18.23
C VAL A 1012 -2.70 -36.42 19.11
N LEU A 1013 -2.93 -36.91 20.32
CA LEU A 1013 -1.88 -37.23 21.29
C LEU A 1013 -1.08 -38.49 20.93
N PHE A 1014 -1.60 -39.42 20.14
CA PHE A 1014 -0.88 -40.62 19.72
C PHE A 1014 -0.37 -40.59 18.27
N ALA A 1015 -0.62 -39.50 17.53
CA ALA A 1015 -0.01 -39.27 16.23
C ALA A 1015 1.50 -38.92 16.36
N GLN A 1016 2.28 -39.23 15.33
CA GLN A 1016 3.67 -38.79 15.23
C GLN A 1016 3.71 -37.28 14.93
N GLY A 1017 4.71 -36.57 15.47
CA GLY A 1017 4.84 -35.12 15.34
C GLY A 1017 4.58 -34.35 16.64
N MET A 1018 4.22 -33.07 16.54
CA MET A 1018 3.95 -32.20 17.70
C MET A 1018 2.44 -32.04 17.92
N PRO A 1019 1.85 -32.59 18.99
CA PRO A 1019 0.47 -32.27 19.36
C PRO A 1019 0.34 -30.89 20.00
N ILE A 1020 -0.73 -30.19 19.65
CA ILE A 1020 -1.19 -28.98 20.33
C ILE A 1020 -2.67 -29.09 20.69
N LEU A 1021 -3.01 -28.67 21.90
CA LEU A 1021 -4.37 -28.64 22.43
C LEU A 1021 -4.79 -27.19 22.67
N HIS A 1022 -6.01 -26.84 22.30
CA HIS A 1022 -6.60 -25.56 22.68
C HIS A 1022 -7.07 -25.59 24.13
N ALA A 1023 -6.90 -24.48 24.84
CA ALA A 1023 -7.28 -24.40 26.23
C ALA A 1023 -8.77 -24.68 26.45
N GLY A 1024 -9.05 -25.70 27.27
CA GLY A 1024 -10.39 -26.17 27.62
C GLY A 1024 -10.94 -27.29 26.74
N MET A 1025 -10.20 -27.74 25.73
CA MET A 1025 -10.54 -28.93 24.95
C MET A 1025 -10.69 -30.18 25.83
N GLU A 1026 -9.92 -30.27 26.91
CA GLU A 1026 -9.94 -31.31 27.95
C GLU A 1026 -11.14 -31.27 28.90
N PHE A 1027 -11.99 -30.24 28.81
CA PHE A 1027 -13.28 -30.16 29.48
C PHE A 1027 -14.40 -29.70 28.54
N MET A 1028 -14.26 -30.02 27.25
CA MET A 1028 -15.25 -29.76 26.20
C MET A 1028 -15.64 -28.28 26.10
N ARG A 1029 -14.67 -27.36 26.09
CA ARG A 1029 -14.89 -25.92 25.92
C ARG A 1029 -15.89 -25.64 24.82
N THR A 1030 -16.76 -24.66 25.07
CA THR A 1030 -17.78 -24.19 24.15
C THR A 1030 -17.69 -22.68 24.04
N LYS A 1031 -17.93 -22.15 22.84
CA LYS A 1031 -18.11 -20.72 22.57
C LYS A 1031 -19.53 -20.46 22.02
N GLU A 1032 -20.50 -21.20 22.56
CA GLU A 1032 -21.92 -20.99 22.29
C GLU A 1032 -22.33 -19.55 22.62
N ILE A 1033 -23.10 -18.93 21.73
CA ILE A 1033 -23.60 -17.57 21.89
C ILE A 1033 -24.94 -17.61 22.62
N PRO A 1034 -25.04 -17.09 23.86
CA PRO A 1034 -26.29 -17.05 24.61
C PRO A 1034 -27.38 -16.25 23.88
N SER A 1035 -28.65 -16.60 24.10
CA SER A 1035 -29.79 -15.94 23.44
C SER A 1035 -29.85 -14.44 23.72
N ASP A 1036 -29.54 -14.02 24.95
CA ASP A 1036 -29.50 -12.59 25.31
C ASP A 1036 -28.37 -11.83 24.59
N VAL A 1037 -27.27 -12.52 24.26
CA VAL A 1037 -26.18 -11.94 23.46
C VAL A 1037 -26.62 -11.80 22.00
N LEU A 1038 -27.25 -12.83 21.42
CA LEU A 1038 -27.82 -12.77 20.06
C LEU A 1038 -28.85 -11.64 19.92
N GLU A 1039 -29.68 -11.43 20.95
CA GLU A 1039 -30.65 -10.33 20.98
C GLU A 1039 -29.98 -8.95 21.06
N SER A 1040 -28.86 -8.85 21.78
CA SER A 1040 -28.12 -7.59 21.95
C SER A 1040 -27.26 -7.19 20.74
N VAL A 1041 -26.85 -8.16 19.91
CA VAL A 1041 -26.02 -7.95 18.72
C VAL A 1041 -26.59 -8.78 17.55
N PRO A 1042 -27.65 -8.30 16.88
CA PRO A 1042 -28.35 -9.10 15.86
C PRO A 1042 -27.52 -9.39 14.60
N ASP A 1043 -26.50 -8.58 14.31
CA ASP A 1043 -25.66 -8.67 13.10
C ASP A 1043 -24.29 -9.34 13.37
N LEU A 1044 -24.27 -10.40 14.19
CA LEU A 1044 -23.05 -11.20 14.38
C LEU A 1044 -22.69 -11.95 13.09
N TYR A 1045 -21.47 -11.72 12.60
CA TYR A 1045 -20.91 -12.43 11.46
C TYR A 1045 -20.49 -13.85 11.87
N ASP A 1046 -20.35 -14.73 10.87
CA ASP A 1046 -19.88 -16.11 11.04
C ASP A 1046 -20.64 -16.94 12.10
N LEU A 1047 -21.95 -16.73 12.19
CA LEU A 1047 -22.84 -17.44 13.09
C LEU A 1047 -23.30 -18.76 12.47
N TYR A 1048 -22.99 -19.87 13.14
CA TYR A 1048 -23.46 -21.21 12.79
C TYR A 1048 -24.55 -21.67 13.76
N ARG A 1049 -25.53 -22.41 13.23
CA ARG A 1049 -26.63 -22.95 14.02
C ARG A 1049 -26.71 -24.44 13.85
N THR A 1050 -27.20 -25.13 14.87
CA THR A 1050 -27.59 -26.54 14.74
C THR A 1050 -28.72 -26.68 13.72
N LYS A 1051 -28.88 -27.88 13.15
CA LYS A 1051 -29.89 -28.16 12.10
C LYS A 1051 -31.34 -27.89 12.56
N ASP A 1052 -31.60 -28.01 13.86
CA ASP A 1052 -32.86 -27.70 14.51
C ASP A 1052 -33.00 -26.22 14.91
N GLY A 1053 -31.94 -25.42 14.76
CA GLY A 1053 -31.89 -23.99 15.05
C GLY A 1053 -31.81 -23.63 16.54
N THR A 1054 -31.72 -24.61 17.44
CA THR A 1054 -31.84 -24.39 18.89
C THR A 1054 -30.60 -23.79 19.53
N ARG A 1055 -29.41 -24.08 18.98
CA ARG A 1055 -28.12 -23.62 19.49
C ARG A 1055 -27.38 -22.82 18.43
N ALA A 1056 -26.62 -21.82 18.87
CA ALA A 1056 -25.90 -20.92 17.99
C ALA A 1056 -24.46 -20.74 18.46
N PHE A 1057 -23.52 -20.84 17.54
CA PHE A 1057 -22.09 -20.75 17.79
C PHE A 1057 -21.49 -19.73 16.85
N SER A 1058 -20.48 -19.00 17.29
CA SER A 1058 -19.69 -18.17 16.38
C SER A 1058 -18.45 -18.95 15.95
N HIS A 1059 -18.20 -18.98 14.65
CA HIS A 1059 -16.97 -19.53 14.09
C HIS A 1059 -15.77 -18.59 14.30
N ASN A 1060 -16.01 -17.30 14.59
CA ASN A 1060 -14.95 -16.33 14.81
C ASN A 1060 -15.28 -15.39 15.97
N THR A 1061 -14.63 -15.60 17.10
CA THR A 1061 -14.93 -14.90 18.37
C THR A 1061 -13.90 -13.86 18.75
N TYR A 1062 -13.10 -13.41 17.78
CA TYR A 1062 -11.90 -12.60 18.03
C TYR A 1062 -12.14 -11.34 18.85
N ASN A 1063 -13.29 -10.67 18.69
CA ASN A 1063 -13.63 -9.44 19.41
C ASN A 1063 -14.89 -9.56 20.29
N LEU A 1064 -15.28 -10.78 20.66
CA LEU A 1064 -16.44 -11.03 21.51
C LEU A 1064 -16.03 -11.13 22.99
N CYS A 1065 -16.92 -10.69 23.88
CA CYS A 1065 -16.64 -10.56 25.31
C CYS A 1065 -16.36 -11.89 26.04
N ASP A 1066 -15.90 -11.77 27.29
CA ASP A 1066 -15.50 -12.90 28.14
C ASP A 1066 -16.59 -13.94 28.37
N ARG A 1067 -17.87 -13.57 28.27
CA ARG A 1067 -18.98 -14.53 28.39
C ARG A 1067 -18.92 -15.63 27.33
N ILE A 1068 -18.24 -15.37 26.21
CA ILE A 1068 -18.03 -16.30 25.11
C ILE A 1068 -16.63 -16.93 25.19
N ASN A 1069 -15.59 -16.13 25.49
CA ASN A 1069 -14.21 -16.58 25.39
C ASN A 1069 -13.61 -17.14 26.69
N ALA A 1070 -14.09 -16.78 27.88
CA ALA A 1070 -13.48 -17.22 29.14
C ALA A 1070 -13.47 -18.76 29.32
N LEU A 1071 -12.47 -19.29 30.02
CA LEU A 1071 -12.47 -20.69 30.42
C LEU A 1071 -13.55 -20.92 31.50
N ASP A 1072 -14.55 -21.77 31.20
CA ASP A 1072 -15.60 -22.11 32.17
C ASP A 1072 -15.09 -23.13 33.20
N TRP A 1073 -14.63 -22.62 34.33
CA TRP A 1073 -14.17 -23.45 35.44
C TRP A 1073 -15.28 -24.30 36.09
N ASN A 1074 -16.57 -23.97 35.92
CA ASN A 1074 -17.65 -24.88 36.35
C ASN A 1074 -17.61 -26.14 35.50
N ARG A 1075 -17.50 -25.98 34.18
CA ARG A 1075 -17.39 -27.09 33.25
C ARG A 1075 -16.13 -27.90 33.46
N CYS A 1076 -14.99 -27.27 33.77
CA CYS A 1076 -13.79 -27.98 34.20
C CYS A 1076 -14.06 -28.86 35.43
N ALA A 1077 -14.74 -28.33 36.46
CA ALA A 1077 -15.11 -29.11 37.65
C ALA A 1077 -16.08 -30.26 37.34
N ASP A 1078 -17.01 -30.06 36.40
CA ASP A 1078 -18.01 -31.07 36.02
C ASP A 1078 -17.42 -32.16 35.11
N LYS A 1079 -16.29 -31.90 34.44
CA LYS A 1079 -15.64 -32.77 33.42
C LYS A 1079 -14.30 -33.35 33.84
N GLN A 1080 -14.10 -33.57 35.13
CA GLN A 1080 -12.83 -34.10 35.64
C GLN A 1080 -12.46 -35.47 35.07
N ASP A 1081 -13.44 -36.32 34.71
CA ASP A 1081 -13.16 -37.60 34.06
C ASP A 1081 -12.39 -37.43 32.73
N LEU A 1082 -12.78 -36.44 31.91
CA LEU A 1082 -12.09 -36.11 30.68
C LEU A 1082 -10.73 -35.45 30.94
N VAL A 1083 -10.65 -34.54 31.91
CA VAL A 1083 -9.39 -33.88 32.29
C VAL A 1083 -8.35 -34.92 32.73
N GLU A 1084 -8.73 -35.87 33.60
CA GLU A 1084 -7.85 -36.96 34.04
C GLU A 1084 -7.48 -37.89 32.89
N PHE A 1085 -8.43 -38.21 32.01
CA PHE A 1085 -8.16 -39.00 30.82
C PHE A 1085 -7.09 -38.33 29.94
N VAL A 1086 -7.24 -37.05 29.62
CA VAL A 1086 -6.27 -36.29 28.81
C VAL A 1086 -4.91 -36.24 29.50
N ARG A 1087 -4.87 -35.97 30.81
CA ARG A 1087 -3.64 -35.97 31.61
C ARG A 1087 -2.93 -37.32 31.52
N ALA A 1088 -3.67 -38.43 31.61
CA ALA A 1088 -3.12 -39.77 31.48
C ALA A 1088 -2.56 -40.05 30.08
N LEU A 1089 -3.26 -39.62 29.02
CA LEU A 1089 -2.74 -39.77 27.64
C LEU A 1089 -1.45 -38.98 27.42
N ILE A 1090 -1.37 -37.75 27.96
CA ILE A 1090 -0.15 -36.93 27.92
C ILE A 1090 1.00 -37.66 28.65
N ALA A 1091 0.73 -38.24 29.81
CA ALA A 1091 1.72 -39.01 30.56
C ALA A 1091 2.22 -40.22 29.76
N ILE A 1092 1.32 -40.97 29.11
CA ILE A 1092 1.67 -42.12 28.24
C ILE A 1092 2.56 -41.65 27.08
N ARG A 1093 2.16 -40.61 26.35
CA ARG A 1093 2.97 -40.08 25.22
C ARG A 1093 4.39 -39.70 25.67
N LYS A 1094 4.52 -39.08 26.85
CA LYS A 1094 5.82 -38.68 27.40
C LYS A 1094 6.66 -39.89 27.78
N ALA A 1095 6.05 -40.90 28.41
CA ALA A 1095 6.73 -42.12 28.86
C ALA A 1095 7.21 -43.01 27.70
N HIS A 1096 6.52 -43.02 26.56
CA HIS A 1096 6.76 -43.97 25.47
C HIS A 1096 7.23 -43.30 24.17
N PRO A 1097 8.55 -43.35 23.86
CA PRO A 1097 9.12 -42.89 22.59
C PRO A 1097 8.46 -43.44 21.32
N LEU A 1098 7.75 -44.58 21.38
CA LEU A 1098 6.95 -45.12 20.27
C LEU A 1098 5.97 -44.10 19.65
N PHE A 1099 5.46 -43.16 20.43
CA PHE A 1099 4.54 -42.12 19.94
C PHE A 1099 5.27 -40.87 19.39
N ARG A 1100 6.61 -40.85 19.39
CA ARG A 1100 7.45 -39.68 19.10
C ARG A 1100 8.61 -39.99 18.14
N LEU A 1101 8.43 -40.98 17.26
CA LEU A 1101 9.34 -41.32 16.15
C LEU A 1101 9.65 -40.08 15.31
N ARG A 1102 10.92 -39.87 14.98
CA ARG A 1102 11.48 -38.59 14.50
C ARG A 1102 11.67 -38.53 13.00
N THR A 1103 11.83 -39.67 12.34
CA THR A 1103 12.21 -39.74 10.92
C THR A 1103 11.25 -40.59 10.11
N ALA A 1104 11.18 -40.30 8.81
CA ALA A 1104 10.43 -41.12 7.86
C ALA A 1104 10.88 -42.59 7.87
N ALA A 1105 12.17 -42.83 8.07
CA ALA A 1105 12.74 -44.18 8.17
C ALA A 1105 12.25 -44.94 9.41
N GLU A 1106 12.24 -44.28 10.58
CA GLU A 1106 11.68 -44.84 11.81
C GLU A 1106 10.19 -45.15 11.63
N VAL A 1107 9.41 -44.19 11.12
CA VAL A 1107 7.96 -44.38 10.92
C VAL A 1107 7.68 -45.52 9.93
N THR A 1108 8.36 -45.56 8.79
CA THR A 1108 8.15 -46.62 7.77
C THR A 1108 8.56 -48.01 8.26
N THR A 1109 9.51 -48.09 9.19
CA THR A 1109 9.98 -49.37 9.74
C THR A 1109 9.10 -49.85 10.90
N SER A 1110 8.66 -48.93 11.75
CA SER A 1110 7.98 -49.26 13.00
C SER A 1110 6.47 -49.21 12.93
N LEU A 1111 5.87 -48.33 12.12
CA LEU A 1111 4.42 -48.16 12.05
C LEU A 1111 3.84 -49.00 10.90
N THR A 1112 2.77 -49.74 11.16
CA THR A 1112 2.05 -50.52 10.14
C THR A 1112 0.55 -50.39 10.33
N PHE A 1113 -0.17 -50.10 9.24
CA PHE A 1113 -1.64 -50.13 9.21
C PHE A 1113 -2.13 -51.54 8.92
N ILE A 1114 -3.14 -51.99 9.67
CA ILE A 1114 -3.65 -53.37 9.63
C ILE A 1114 -5.09 -53.37 9.14
N GLU A 1115 -5.40 -54.27 8.21
CA GLU A 1115 -6.79 -54.48 7.78
C GLU A 1115 -7.61 -55.14 8.90
N ALA A 1116 -8.80 -54.61 9.16
CA ALA A 1116 -9.69 -55.16 10.16
C ALA A 1116 -10.23 -56.53 9.73
N ILE A 1117 -9.86 -57.59 10.46
CA ILE A 1117 -10.41 -58.94 10.28
C ILE A 1117 -11.58 -59.09 11.26
N PRO A 1118 -12.81 -59.37 10.79
CA PRO A 1118 -13.96 -59.56 11.68
C PRO A 1118 -13.69 -60.67 12.72
N GLY A 1119 -13.95 -60.39 13.99
CA GLY A 1119 -13.89 -61.36 15.09
C GLY A 1119 -15.00 -62.41 14.99
N GLY A 1120 -14.87 -63.51 15.72
CA GLY A 1120 -15.62 -64.77 15.57
C GLY A 1120 -17.12 -64.77 15.88
N ASP A 1121 -17.82 -63.63 15.85
CA ASP A 1121 -19.26 -63.52 16.15
C ASP A 1121 -20.18 -63.49 14.91
N HIS A 1122 -19.62 -63.53 13.69
CA HIS A 1122 -20.44 -63.72 12.50
C HIS A 1122 -20.80 -65.19 12.31
N GLN A 1123 -22.04 -65.58 12.62
CA GLN A 1123 -22.64 -66.77 12.01
C GLN A 1123 -22.63 -66.59 10.48
N PRO A 1124 -21.93 -67.45 9.72
CA PRO A 1124 -21.90 -67.36 8.26
C PRO A 1124 -23.17 -68.00 7.70
N GLY A 1125 -24.07 -67.15 7.18
CA GLY A 1125 -25.09 -67.61 6.25
C GLY A 1125 -24.49 -67.78 4.85
N GLY A 1126 -24.35 -69.04 4.41
CA GLY A 1126 -24.18 -69.41 2.99
C GLY A 1126 -22.74 -69.58 2.52
N GLY A 1127 -22.34 -70.84 2.34
CA GLY A 1127 -20.98 -71.22 1.96
C GLY A 1127 -20.63 -70.98 0.49
N HIS A 1128 -19.39 -70.58 0.26
CA HIS A 1128 -18.63 -70.96 -0.93
C HIS A 1128 -17.16 -71.18 -0.56
N GLN A 1129 -16.63 -72.33 -1.00
CA GLN A 1129 -15.22 -72.70 -0.90
C GLN A 1129 -14.33 -71.76 -1.71
N PRO A 1130 -13.07 -71.53 -1.32
CA PRO A 1130 -12.12 -70.77 -2.11
C PRO A 1130 -11.54 -71.65 -3.22
N ASP A 1131 -11.72 -71.23 -4.47
CA ASP A 1131 -11.04 -71.82 -5.61
C ASP A 1131 -9.64 -71.21 -5.76
N SER A 1132 -8.66 -72.08 -5.93
CA SER A 1132 -7.23 -71.77 -5.97
C SER A 1132 -6.82 -71.23 -7.34
N GLY A 1133 -6.23 -70.03 -7.36
CA GLY A 1133 -5.33 -69.60 -8.43
C GLY A 1133 -5.84 -68.46 -9.31
N ARG A 1134 -5.42 -67.22 -9.01
CA ARG A 1134 -5.19 -66.09 -9.94
C ARG A 1134 -4.37 -64.99 -9.24
N PRO A 1135 -3.43 -64.32 -9.93
CA PRO A 1135 -2.57 -63.31 -9.32
C PRO A 1135 -3.34 -61.99 -9.10
N HIS A 1136 -3.12 -61.41 -7.92
CA HIS A 1136 -3.42 -60.03 -7.47
C HIS A 1136 -4.42 -59.21 -8.32
N ALA A 1137 -5.71 -59.40 -8.03
CA ALA A 1137 -6.72 -58.39 -8.30
C ALA A 1137 -6.77 -57.41 -7.12
N VAL A 1138 -6.83 -56.12 -7.43
CA VAL A 1138 -7.02 -55.00 -6.49
C VAL A 1138 -8.20 -55.28 -5.55
N PRO A 1139 -8.08 -55.12 -4.21
CA PRO A 1139 -9.19 -55.38 -3.29
C PRO A 1139 -10.35 -54.40 -3.53
N PRO A 1140 -11.60 -54.80 -3.25
CA PRO A 1140 -12.76 -53.92 -3.38
C PRO A 1140 -12.71 -52.79 -2.35
N ALA A 1141 -13.29 -51.64 -2.70
CA ALA A 1141 -13.39 -50.44 -1.87
C ALA A 1141 -13.77 -50.76 -0.42
N HIS A 1142 -12.90 -50.38 0.51
CA HIS A 1142 -13.04 -50.55 1.95
C HIS A 1142 -14.41 -50.03 2.43
N SER A 1143 -15.10 -50.77 3.31
CA SER A 1143 -16.30 -50.22 3.95
C SER A 1143 -15.88 -49.05 4.84
N GLN A 1144 -16.41 -47.86 4.54
CA GLN A 1144 -16.09 -46.61 5.27
C GLN A 1144 -16.24 -46.78 6.80
N MET A 1145 -17.15 -47.64 7.24
CA MET A 1145 -17.48 -47.89 8.66
C MET A 1145 -16.62 -48.96 9.38
N SER A 1146 -15.58 -49.51 8.76
CA SER A 1146 -14.66 -50.46 9.41
C SER A 1146 -13.73 -49.77 10.44
N PRO A 1147 -13.20 -50.45 11.45
CA PRO A 1147 -12.19 -49.84 12.34
C PRO A 1147 -10.90 -49.43 11.61
N LEU A 1148 -10.22 -48.39 12.09
CA LEU A 1148 -8.85 -48.06 11.68
C LEU A 1148 -7.88 -48.63 12.72
N ILE A 1149 -6.99 -49.51 12.29
CA ILE A 1149 -6.06 -50.23 13.17
C ILE A 1149 -4.63 -49.94 12.72
N TRP A 1150 -3.76 -49.57 13.65
CA TRP A 1150 -2.32 -49.48 13.41
C TRP A 1150 -1.53 -50.04 14.59
N ARG A 1151 -0.34 -50.55 14.28
CA ARG A 1151 0.64 -51.04 15.24
C ARG A 1151 1.91 -50.22 15.11
N ILE A 1152 2.57 -49.94 16.22
CA ILE A 1152 3.90 -49.33 16.26
C ILE A 1152 4.83 -50.26 17.04
N ASP A 1153 5.80 -50.82 16.34
CA ASP A 1153 6.80 -51.73 16.89
C ASP A 1153 8.04 -50.93 17.33
N SER A 1154 8.65 -51.31 18.46
CA SER A 1154 9.85 -50.66 19.00
C SER A 1154 10.94 -50.57 17.94
N GLY A 1155 11.16 -51.62 17.14
CA GLY A 1155 12.00 -51.56 15.95
C GLY A 1155 13.40 -51.01 16.27
N LEU A 1156 13.71 -49.81 15.75
CA LEU A 1156 14.98 -49.09 15.98
C LEU A 1156 14.98 -48.20 17.24
N THR A 1157 13.83 -48.05 17.89
CA THR A 1157 13.58 -47.18 19.05
C THR A 1157 13.60 -48.00 20.34
N VAL A 1158 14.33 -47.53 21.34
CA VAL A 1158 14.33 -48.13 22.68
C VAL A 1158 13.12 -47.63 23.46
N ASP A 1159 12.20 -48.53 23.79
CA ASP A 1159 11.02 -48.27 24.62
C ASP A 1159 10.86 -49.42 25.64
N THR A 1160 10.15 -49.16 26.73
CA THR A 1160 9.73 -50.18 27.69
C THR A 1160 8.62 -51.08 27.15
N TRP A 1161 7.94 -50.67 26.09
CA TRP A 1161 6.94 -51.48 25.38
C TRP A 1161 7.53 -52.01 24.08
N GLN A 1162 7.39 -53.30 23.81
CA GLN A 1162 7.85 -53.92 22.56
C GLN A 1162 7.02 -53.43 21.37
N SER A 1163 5.71 -53.33 21.54
CA SER A 1163 4.76 -52.89 20.51
C SER A 1163 3.55 -52.21 21.14
N VAL A 1164 2.91 -51.29 20.41
CA VAL A 1164 1.58 -50.77 20.73
C VAL A 1164 0.62 -51.02 19.57
N CYS A 1165 -0.64 -51.30 19.88
CA CYS A 1165 -1.71 -51.39 18.88
C CYS A 1165 -2.84 -50.44 19.24
N LEU A 1166 -3.21 -49.59 18.29
CA LEU A 1166 -4.29 -48.62 18.43
C LEU A 1166 -5.40 -48.94 17.45
N MET A 1167 -6.64 -48.82 17.91
CA MET A 1167 -7.82 -49.16 17.14
C MET A 1167 -8.90 -48.10 17.34
N VAL A 1168 -9.37 -47.48 16.27
CA VAL A 1168 -10.50 -46.54 16.32
C VAL A 1168 -11.70 -47.15 15.65
N ASN A 1169 -12.82 -47.22 16.37
CA ASN A 1169 -14.11 -47.62 15.81
C ASN A 1169 -14.94 -46.37 15.46
N PRO A 1170 -15.01 -45.97 14.17
CA PRO A 1170 -15.83 -44.84 13.76
C PRO A 1170 -17.32 -45.18 13.67
N SER A 1171 -17.73 -46.44 13.88
CA SER A 1171 -19.11 -46.87 13.77
C SER A 1171 -19.96 -46.44 14.98
N VAL A 1172 -21.26 -46.36 14.77
CA VAL A 1172 -22.27 -46.20 15.84
C VAL A 1172 -22.60 -47.53 16.55
N LYS A 1173 -22.00 -48.64 16.11
CA LYS A 1173 -22.16 -49.97 16.71
C LYS A 1173 -20.81 -50.50 17.20
N ALA A 1174 -20.86 -51.34 18.22
CA ALA A 1174 -19.68 -52.08 18.65
C ALA A 1174 -19.23 -53.04 17.53
N VAL A 1175 -17.91 -53.23 17.39
CA VAL A 1175 -17.31 -54.10 16.38
C VAL A 1175 -16.29 -55.01 17.05
N SER A 1176 -16.37 -56.32 16.78
CA SER A 1176 -15.34 -57.29 17.19
C SER A 1176 -14.30 -57.43 16.09
N VAL A 1177 -13.03 -57.22 16.42
CA VAL A 1177 -11.89 -57.36 15.50
C VAL A 1177 -10.84 -58.28 16.09
N LYS A 1178 -10.17 -59.05 15.24
CA LYS A 1178 -9.04 -59.87 15.68
C LYS A 1178 -7.83 -58.98 15.99
N LEU A 1179 -7.23 -59.13 17.17
CA LEU A 1179 -5.95 -58.50 17.53
C LEU A 1179 -4.84 -59.07 16.63
N PRO A 1180 -3.88 -58.23 16.18
CA PRO A 1180 -2.72 -58.72 15.47
C PRO A 1180 -1.83 -59.57 16.37
N GLU A 1181 -0.99 -60.42 15.80
CA GLU A 1181 0.00 -61.18 16.57
C GLU A 1181 1.04 -60.23 17.20
N CYS A 1182 1.36 -60.46 18.48
CA CYS A 1182 2.44 -59.77 19.17
C CYS A 1182 3.80 -60.09 18.54
N VAL A 1183 4.72 -59.13 18.60
CA VAL A 1183 6.10 -59.36 18.19
C VAL A 1183 6.76 -60.33 19.19
N ASN A 1184 7.56 -61.28 18.71
CA ASN A 1184 8.27 -62.26 19.55
C ASN A 1184 7.39 -63.17 20.45
N GLY A 1185 6.09 -63.28 20.18
CA GLY A 1185 5.18 -64.16 20.93
C GLY A 1185 4.76 -63.63 22.31
N GLY A 1186 4.78 -62.30 22.50
CA GLY A 1186 4.25 -61.61 23.68
C GLY A 1186 2.72 -61.68 23.84
N SER A 1187 2.17 -60.86 24.73
CA SER A 1187 0.73 -60.81 25.02
C SER A 1187 0.24 -59.38 25.10
N TRP A 1188 -0.90 -59.09 24.47
CA TRP A 1188 -1.52 -57.76 24.55
C TRP A 1188 -2.12 -57.48 25.92
N HIS A 1189 -1.91 -56.27 26.40
CA HIS A 1189 -2.54 -55.71 27.59
C HIS A 1189 -3.33 -54.46 27.21
N LEU A 1190 -4.53 -54.32 27.77
CA LEU A 1190 -5.38 -53.16 27.54
C LEU A 1190 -4.87 -51.97 28.35
N VAL A 1191 -4.45 -50.91 27.67
CA VAL A 1191 -4.01 -49.65 28.30
C VAL A 1191 -5.17 -48.68 28.40
N SER A 1192 -5.99 -48.59 27.36
CA SER A 1192 -7.16 -47.73 27.31
C SER A 1192 -8.23 -48.35 26.42
N ASP A 1193 -9.49 -48.28 26.84
CA ASP A 1193 -10.66 -48.67 26.06
C ASP A 1193 -11.37 -47.47 25.41
N GLY A 1194 -10.74 -46.30 25.47
CA GLY A 1194 -11.30 -45.04 24.98
C GLY A 1194 -12.21 -44.32 25.98
N ASP A 1195 -12.56 -44.94 27.11
CA ASP A 1195 -13.26 -44.26 28.21
C ASP A 1195 -12.35 -44.07 29.43
N ALA A 1196 -11.55 -45.08 29.77
CA ALA A 1196 -10.61 -45.08 30.88
C ALA A 1196 -9.17 -45.40 30.44
N VAL A 1197 -8.21 -45.08 31.32
CA VAL A 1197 -6.82 -45.54 31.23
C VAL A 1197 -6.55 -46.47 32.40
N TYR A 1198 -6.08 -47.69 32.12
CA TYR A 1198 -5.91 -48.75 33.10
C TYR A 1198 -4.48 -48.75 33.66
N ALA A 1199 -4.36 -48.62 34.98
CA ALA A 1199 -3.07 -48.63 35.66
C ALA A 1199 -2.49 -50.05 35.86
N ASP A 1200 -3.36 -51.05 35.95
CA ASP A 1200 -3.03 -52.47 36.18
C ASP A 1200 -2.76 -53.26 34.88
N LEU A 1201 -3.02 -52.64 33.72
CA LEU A 1201 -2.71 -53.15 32.39
C LEU A 1201 -3.20 -54.60 32.22
N PRO A 1202 -4.52 -54.86 32.29
CA PRO A 1202 -5.06 -56.22 32.27
C PRO A 1202 -4.72 -56.93 30.95
N ALA A 1203 -4.28 -58.19 31.07
CA ALA A 1203 -3.99 -59.04 29.92
C ALA A 1203 -5.28 -59.39 29.16
N VAL A 1204 -5.22 -59.38 27.82
CA VAL A 1204 -6.36 -59.71 26.96
C VAL A 1204 -6.48 -61.22 26.79
N SER A 1205 -7.63 -61.80 27.14
CA SER A 1205 -7.90 -63.22 26.99
C SER A 1205 -8.55 -63.53 25.63
N GLY A 1206 -7.78 -64.07 24.69
CA GLY A 1206 -8.27 -64.53 23.38
C GLY A 1206 -7.85 -63.61 22.22
N PRO A 1207 -8.10 -64.04 20.97
CA PRO A 1207 -7.62 -63.33 19.78
C PRO A 1207 -8.51 -62.14 19.37
N ASP A 1208 -9.67 -61.95 19.98
CA ASP A 1208 -10.68 -60.97 19.54
C ASP A 1208 -10.80 -59.82 20.56
N ALA A 1209 -10.81 -58.59 20.06
CA ALA A 1209 -11.07 -57.37 20.80
C ALA A 1209 -12.43 -56.78 20.39
N ARG A 1210 -13.27 -56.46 21.37
CA ARG A 1210 -14.55 -55.78 21.15
C ARG A 1210 -14.37 -54.28 21.35
N LEU A 1211 -14.54 -53.52 20.27
CA LEU A 1211 -14.42 -52.07 20.25
C LEU A 1211 -15.81 -51.44 20.38
N GLU A 1212 -16.04 -50.67 21.44
CA GLU A 1212 -17.29 -49.92 21.59
C GLU A 1212 -17.41 -48.79 20.53
N PRO A 1213 -18.63 -48.29 20.25
CA PRO A 1213 -18.84 -47.22 19.27
C PRO A 1213 -18.02 -45.97 19.61
N LYS A 1214 -17.46 -45.32 18.58
CA LYS A 1214 -16.85 -43.97 18.70
C LYS A 1214 -15.68 -43.89 19.68
N ALA A 1215 -14.96 -44.99 19.86
CA ALA A 1215 -13.88 -45.10 20.85
C ALA A 1215 -12.54 -45.44 20.18
N LEU A 1216 -11.45 -44.92 20.79
CA LEU A 1216 -10.07 -45.27 20.49
C LEU A 1216 -9.53 -46.18 21.60
N TYR A 1217 -9.15 -47.39 21.24
CA TYR A 1217 -8.50 -48.35 22.13
C TYR A 1217 -6.99 -48.31 21.95
N LEU A 1218 -6.25 -48.49 23.05
CA LEU A 1218 -4.80 -48.64 23.08
C LEU A 1218 -4.45 -49.94 23.81
N TYR A 1219 -3.66 -50.77 23.15
CA TYR A 1219 -3.05 -51.97 23.70
C TYR A 1219 -1.53 -51.86 23.66
N ALA A 1220 -0.86 -52.45 24.65
CA ALA A 1220 0.60 -52.53 24.71
C ALA A 1220 1.06 -53.98 24.92
N ASP A 1221 2.21 -54.29 24.35
CA ASP A 1221 2.96 -55.55 24.51
C ASP A 1221 4.31 -55.22 25.18
N PHE A 1222 4.69 -55.97 26.22
CA PHE A 1222 5.80 -55.63 27.12
C PHE A 1222 7.09 -56.38 26.83
#